data_AF-A0A7X0ADV0-F1
#
_entry.id   AF-A0A7X0ADV0-F1
#
_cell.length_a   1.000
_cell.length_b   1.000
_cell.length_c   1.000
_cell.angle_alpha   90.00
_cell.angle_beta   90.00
_cell.angle_gamma   90.00
#
_symmetry.space_group_name_H-M   'P 1'
#
loop_
_entity.id
_entity.type
_entity.pdbx_description
1 polymer ?
#
loop_
_entity_poly.entity_id
_entity_poly.type
_entity_poly.pdbx_seq_one_letter_code
_entity_poly.pdbx_strand_id
1 'polypeptide(L)'
;MKASASRQTRRAAGTLATFVTAALLIGGAAAARATVETFQSSFEAGQPQPLAMTTSPTFSAQVDGGPGKDVVLTAKPGVGFTGLRSLHYRGSADGSQQQKLFDIDLPVRADTQLSYVIFPQRVEDDLRNPANYVVVDLVFDDGSRLSTSGALDQHRVPATARGQGDGRVLYPDQWNFVSIDLGRVAAGRRVKQIVLDHDGPAASIEGYVDDIRIGSEVPETRQQPADFVETRRGSNANFHFSRGNVFPAMAVPHGFNFWTPVTDASTDWLYQYQDHNGADNHPRLQAFQLSHEPSPWMGERQTLQLMPEAQASGVPLLDRAARSLGFTHVNETAHAHDYRVAFDNGIVTEMTPTDHAAMFRFTFAGATSQLLFDNLTDQGGITLDPSGRSFSGYSDVKSKLSTGAGRLFFYGTVDQPVQRSGRLTGAGRDHVAAWLGFDTRINKTVNLRIATSLISLDQAKHNLALEIAPDDTLESVRDRAAQQWNALLGAVQVDGASRDEKTTLYSNLYRLFLYPNEAYENTGSAAQPVYRYASPFSAPVGADTPTQTGAHVVDGKDFVNNGFWDTYRTAWPAYVLLTPTQAGEMIDGFVQQYRDGGWIARWSSPGYADLMVGTSADVAFSDAWLKGVRNFDVASFYQSALKDASVVSPLAGTGRKGLQRSIFNGYTDTGVDEGLSWSMDGYINDFAIGNLADALATQHAADDPYAAYYADDARYYRNRGLDYVNLFNADVGFFVGRAANGQWRYGKADFDPIRWGGDYTETDAWNMAFHAPQDGAGLAALYGGRAGLAAKLDAFFATPGNFHVGTYGEPIHEMLEARDVRMGQYGHSNQPSHHILYMYDVAGQPWKTQDKVRDALSRLYVGSEIGQGYPGDEDNGEMSAWYVFSAAGFYPLRMGTPEYVIGAPYFPHMDVRLENGKHIVIEAPAVSDTNRYIQSLRVNGQPWNQLTLPHALLAQGATLDFVMGPKPSSWGSEKSSLPASLTAEGEKPQPMRDLTGAGQGQASSQPTITKLDALFDNDSDTEATLPVVASTVSWHFPQAREVAMLTLTSGASAAAPSSWQLQASSDGKHWHTVDTRKNERFLTPRQTRVFGLRAPGSYAYYRLSFPATDGAAKALAEIELIGRIDSRNQ
;
A
#
# COMPACT_ATOMS: atom_id res chain seq x y z
N MET A 1 -32.15 -33.23 -48.19
CA MET A 1 -31.66 -33.74 -49.50
C MET A 1 -30.81 -34.97 -49.25
N LYS A 2 -31.17 -36.06 -49.93
CA LYS A 2 -30.39 -37.25 -50.34
C LYS A 2 -29.15 -37.63 -49.49
N ALA A 3 -29.21 -38.72 -48.71
CA ALA A 3 -29.10 -40.14 -49.12
C ALA A 3 -27.68 -40.66 -48.83
N SER A 4 -27.47 -41.51 -47.82
CA SER A 4 -27.55 -42.99 -47.89
C SER A 4 -26.12 -43.57 -47.73
N ALA A 5 -25.83 -44.74 -47.17
CA ALA A 5 -26.67 -45.83 -46.68
C ALA A 5 -25.81 -46.81 -45.86
N SER A 6 -26.51 -47.58 -45.01
CA SER A 6 -26.32 -49.03 -44.80
C SER A 6 -25.16 -49.48 -43.91
N ARG A 7 -25.29 -50.45 -42.98
CA ARG A 7 -26.30 -51.50 -42.70
C ARG A 7 -25.99 -51.98 -41.26
N GLN A 8 -26.92 -51.95 -40.30
CA GLN A 8 -27.75 -53.10 -39.83
C GLN A 8 -27.05 -54.47 -39.94
N THR A 9 -26.90 -55.28 -38.89
CA THR A 9 -27.96 -56.00 -38.13
C THR A 9 -27.35 -56.64 -36.86
N ARG A 10 -27.87 -56.36 -35.66
CA ARG A 10 -28.91 -57.08 -34.87
C ARG A 10 -28.50 -58.38 -34.14
N ARG A 11 -28.73 -58.32 -32.82
CA ARG A 11 -29.33 -59.31 -31.89
C ARG A 11 -28.48 -60.47 -31.37
N ALA A 12 -28.29 -60.49 -30.04
CA ALA A 12 -29.03 -61.32 -29.06
C ALA A 12 -28.37 -61.09 -27.68
N ALA A 13 -29.03 -60.48 -26.69
CA ALA A 13 -29.95 -61.13 -25.74
C ALA A 13 -29.31 -62.30 -24.97
N GLY A 14 -29.12 -62.14 -23.65
CA GLY A 14 -28.96 -63.30 -22.77
C GLY A 14 -28.19 -63.11 -21.46
N THR A 15 -28.93 -62.69 -20.43
CA THR A 15 -28.97 -63.33 -19.10
C THR A 15 -27.87 -63.07 -18.05
N LEU A 16 -28.34 -62.54 -16.91
CA LEU A 16 -27.81 -62.64 -15.55
C LEU A 16 -27.21 -64.02 -15.21
N ALA A 17 -26.12 -64.04 -14.44
CA ALA A 17 -26.01 -64.84 -13.22
C ALA A 17 -24.82 -64.41 -12.36
N THR A 18 -25.14 -64.08 -11.11
CA THR A 18 -24.30 -63.86 -9.94
C THR A 18 -23.45 -65.10 -9.61
N PHE A 19 -22.18 -64.94 -9.22
CA PHE A 19 -21.52 -65.89 -8.32
C PHE A 19 -20.51 -65.17 -7.41
N VAL A 20 -20.77 -65.28 -6.11
CA VAL A 20 -19.84 -65.04 -5.01
C VAL A 20 -19.08 -66.35 -4.77
N THR A 21 -17.74 -66.33 -4.70
CA THR A 21 -17.01 -67.13 -3.70
C THR A 21 -15.56 -66.66 -3.55
N ALA A 22 -15.16 -66.54 -2.29
CA ALA A 22 -13.83 -66.19 -1.83
C ALA A 22 -12.94 -67.44 -1.67
N ALA A 23 -11.62 -67.17 -1.67
CA ALA A 23 -10.59 -67.74 -0.80
C ALA A 23 -9.60 -68.81 -1.36
N LEU A 24 -8.35 -68.33 -1.48
CA LEU A 24 -7.08 -68.88 -0.96
C LEU A 24 -6.13 -69.70 -1.86
N LEU A 25 -4.96 -69.05 -2.07
CA LEU A 25 -3.58 -69.56 -1.98
C LEU A 25 -3.05 -70.50 -3.07
N ILE A 26 -2.04 -70.02 -3.82
CA ILE A 26 -0.64 -70.50 -3.81
C ILE A 26 0.24 -69.39 -4.42
N GLY A 27 1.34 -69.07 -3.75
CA GLY A 27 2.20 -67.93 -4.02
C GLY A 27 3.17 -68.06 -5.20
N GLY A 28 3.65 -66.90 -5.63
CA GLY A 28 4.80 -66.72 -6.51
C GLY A 28 5.30 -65.29 -6.32
N ALA A 29 6.40 -65.14 -5.57
CA ALA A 29 7.04 -63.87 -5.27
C ALA A 29 7.56 -63.22 -6.56
N ALA A 30 6.85 -62.21 -7.04
CA ALA A 30 7.42 -61.11 -7.80
C ALA A 30 6.94 -59.84 -7.11
N ALA A 31 7.65 -59.45 -6.04
CA ALA A 31 7.58 -58.08 -5.57
C ALA A 31 8.13 -57.22 -6.70
N ALA A 32 7.24 -56.73 -7.58
CA ALA A 32 7.53 -55.53 -8.32
C ALA A 32 7.89 -54.49 -7.27
N ARG A 33 9.19 -54.17 -7.15
CA ARG A 33 9.61 -52.95 -6.47
C ARG A 33 8.87 -51.85 -7.19
N ALA A 34 7.78 -51.35 -6.60
CA ALA A 34 7.22 -50.08 -6.99
C ALA A 34 8.38 -49.10 -6.86
N THR A 35 8.93 -48.68 -7.99
CA THR A 35 9.93 -47.63 -8.02
C THR A 35 9.23 -46.40 -7.44
N VAL A 36 9.65 -46.00 -6.25
CA VAL A 36 9.16 -44.77 -5.61
C VAL A 36 9.44 -43.64 -6.61
N GLU A 37 8.39 -43.03 -7.14
CA GLU A 37 8.50 -42.00 -8.18
C GLU A 37 8.69 -40.59 -7.62
N THR A 38 8.43 -40.43 -6.32
CA THR A 38 8.48 -39.15 -5.60
C THR A 38 9.00 -39.36 -4.18
N PHE A 39 9.70 -38.39 -3.63
CA PHE A 39 10.05 -38.32 -2.21
C PHE A 39 9.33 -37.14 -1.57
N GLN A 40 8.83 -37.36 -0.35
CA GLN A 40 8.27 -36.31 0.49
C GLN A 40 8.53 -36.68 1.95
N SER A 41 9.02 -35.72 2.73
CA SER A 41 9.10 -35.84 4.18
C SER A 41 8.94 -34.48 4.85
N SER A 42 7.97 -34.41 5.77
CA SER A 42 7.78 -33.38 6.79
C SER A 42 8.15 -33.93 8.17
N PHE A 43 8.94 -35.01 8.19
CA PHE A 43 9.45 -35.68 9.38
C PHE A 43 8.40 -36.26 10.34
N GLU A 44 7.15 -36.37 9.90
CA GLU A 44 6.05 -36.94 10.66
C GLU A 44 6.16 -38.47 10.82
N ALA A 45 5.42 -39.00 11.79
CA ALA A 45 5.35 -40.44 12.00
C ALA A 45 4.85 -41.16 10.73
N GLY A 46 5.61 -42.15 10.26
CA GLY A 46 5.28 -42.92 9.04
C GLY A 46 5.84 -42.33 7.74
N GLN A 47 6.45 -41.14 7.76
CA GLN A 47 7.19 -40.57 6.65
C GLN A 47 8.68 -41.00 6.68
N PRO A 48 9.45 -40.84 5.58
CA PRO A 48 10.89 -41.08 5.58
C PRO A 48 11.60 -40.27 6.68
N GLN A 49 12.39 -40.95 7.51
CA GLN A 49 13.16 -40.35 8.60
C GLN A 49 14.64 -40.22 8.22
N PRO A 50 15.35 -39.15 8.65
CA PRO A 50 16.75 -38.98 8.34
C PRO A 50 17.59 -40.09 8.97
N LEU A 51 18.75 -40.37 8.36
CA LEU A 51 19.71 -41.35 8.84
C LEU A 51 20.20 -40.99 10.24
N ALA A 52 20.50 -42.01 11.05
CA ALA A 52 21.03 -41.84 12.40
C ALA A 52 22.30 -40.97 12.37
N MET A 53 22.21 -39.79 12.99
CA MET A 53 23.24 -38.77 12.91
C MET A 53 24.41 -39.06 13.86
N THR A 54 25.63 -38.92 13.34
CA THR A 54 26.81 -38.79 14.19
C THR A 54 26.76 -37.44 14.89
N THR A 55 26.79 -37.43 16.22
CA THR A 55 26.94 -36.21 17.03
C THR A 55 28.32 -35.59 16.79
N SER A 56 28.51 -34.95 15.63
CA SER A 56 29.65 -34.07 15.40
C SER A 56 29.35 -32.73 16.06
N PRO A 57 30.27 -32.15 16.85
CA PRO A 57 30.07 -30.83 17.44
C PRO A 57 30.06 -29.69 16.40
N THR A 58 30.46 -29.95 15.15
CA THR A 58 30.68 -28.91 14.13
C THR A 58 29.44 -28.54 13.33
N PHE A 59 28.65 -29.52 12.90
CA PHE A 59 27.37 -29.37 12.19
C PHE A 59 26.55 -30.65 12.42
N SER A 60 25.31 -30.48 12.87
CA SER A 60 24.40 -31.57 13.20
C SER A 60 22.99 -31.21 12.75
N ALA A 61 22.17 -32.20 12.49
CA ALA A 61 20.73 -32.00 12.43
C ALA A 61 20.03 -33.14 13.19
N GLN A 62 18.76 -32.96 13.54
CA GLN A 62 17.92 -33.97 14.18
C GLN A 62 16.44 -33.62 13.98
N VAL A 63 15.55 -34.62 14.02
CA VAL A 63 14.11 -34.36 14.00
C VAL A 63 13.68 -33.84 15.36
N ASP A 64 13.00 -32.70 15.39
CA ASP A 64 12.51 -32.04 16.59
C ASP A 64 11.06 -31.54 16.36
N GLY A 65 10.54 -30.67 17.24
CA GLY A 65 9.41 -29.79 16.92
C GLY A 65 9.81 -28.75 15.87
N GLY A 66 9.47 -27.48 16.10
CA GLY A 66 10.00 -26.37 15.30
C GLY A 66 10.46 -25.20 16.16
N PRO A 67 10.71 -24.04 15.54
CA PRO A 67 11.31 -22.88 16.19
C PRO A 67 10.47 -22.40 17.38
N GLY A 68 11.16 -22.02 18.46
CA GLY A 68 10.51 -21.61 19.72
C GLY A 68 9.82 -20.25 19.63
N LYS A 69 8.92 -19.97 20.60
CA LYS A 69 8.14 -18.72 20.67
C LYS A 69 9.01 -17.46 20.72
N ASP A 70 10.19 -17.53 21.33
CA ASP A 70 11.07 -16.37 21.49
C ASP A 70 11.80 -15.99 20.19
N VAL A 71 11.66 -16.80 19.14
CA VAL A 71 12.33 -16.62 17.84
C VAL A 71 11.30 -16.38 16.73
N VAL A 72 10.21 -17.13 16.71
CA VAL A 72 9.22 -17.07 15.62
C VAL A 72 8.48 -15.72 15.61
N LEU A 73 8.42 -15.10 14.42
CA LEU A 73 7.74 -13.81 14.23
C LEU A 73 6.26 -13.93 13.83
N THR A 74 5.93 -14.71 12.79
CA THR A 74 4.58 -14.74 12.18
C THR A 74 3.96 -16.13 12.06
N ALA A 75 4.56 -17.13 12.70
CA ALA A 75 4.22 -18.55 12.55
C ALA A 75 3.89 -19.21 13.90
N LYS A 76 3.21 -20.36 13.86
CA LYS A 76 2.92 -21.11 15.08
C LYS A 76 4.24 -21.61 15.71
N PRO A 77 4.52 -21.32 16.99
CA PRO A 77 5.77 -21.75 17.63
C PRO A 77 5.75 -23.23 18.02
N GLY A 78 6.93 -23.84 18.03
CA GLY A 78 7.18 -25.19 18.53
C GLY A 78 6.78 -26.33 17.59
N VAL A 79 6.35 -26.02 16.36
CA VAL A 79 5.89 -26.98 15.35
C VAL A 79 6.60 -26.75 14.01
N GLY A 80 6.56 -27.74 13.12
CA GLY A 80 7.04 -27.59 11.75
C GLY A 80 6.20 -26.58 10.94
N PHE A 81 6.47 -26.47 9.64
CA PHE A 81 5.71 -25.58 8.78
C PHE A 81 4.30 -26.13 8.52
N THR A 82 4.18 -27.39 8.06
CA THR A 82 2.88 -28.04 7.84
C THR A 82 2.51 -29.03 8.94
N GLY A 83 3.50 -29.63 9.60
CA GLY A 83 3.31 -30.66 10.62
C GLY A 83 3.68 -30.23 12.03
N LEU A 84 3.81 -31.19 12.94
CA LEU A 84 4.30 -30.99 14.31
C LEU A 84 5.81 -31.18 14.43
N ARG A 85 6.47 -31.69 13.38
CA ARG A 85 7.90 -32.00 13.35
C ARG A 85 8.61 -31.21 12.27
N SER A 86 9.90 -30.99 12.47
CA SER A 86 10.80 -30.47 11.45
C SER A 86 12.23 -30.98 11.69
N LEU A 87 13.12 -30.77 10.73
CA LEU A 87 14.54 -31.06 10.86
C LEU A 87 15.29 -29.85 11.39
N HIS A 88 15.69 -29.91 12.66
CA HIS A 88 16.47 -28.89 13.33
C HIS A 88 17.96 -29.08 13.06
N TYR A 89 18.64 -28.09 12.46
CA TYR A 89 20.09 -28.07 12.26
C TYR A 89 20.81 -27.07 13.19
N ARG A 90 22.04 -27.42 13.59
CA ARG A 90 22.94 -26.58 14.39
C ARG A 90 24.38 -26.71 13.93
N GLY A 91 25.12 -25.61 13.91
CA GLY A 91 26.53 -25.57 13.51
C GLY A 91 27.34 -24.55 14.30
N SER A 92 28.66 -24.74 14.38
CA SER A 92 29.56 -23.86 15.16
C SER A 92 30.96 -23.65 14.55
N ALA A 93 31.13 -23.84 13.24
CA ALA A 93 32.44 -23.69 12.59
C ALA A 93 32.38 -22.86 11.29
N ASP A 94 33.56 -22.43 10.84
CA ASP A 94 33.75 -21.69 9.58
C ASP A 94 33.78 -22.62 8.36
N GLY A 95 33.26 -22.13 7.23
CA GLY A 95 33.35 -22.79 5.93
C GLY A 95 32.39 -23.97 5.71
N SER A 96 32.68 -24.75 4.66
CA SER A 96 31.78 -25.78 4.16
C SER A 96 31.62 -26.96 5.13
N GLN A 97 30.37 -27.28 5.43
CA GLN A 97 29.94 -28.38 6.28
C GLN A 97 28.79 -29.13 5.62
N GLN A 98 28.66 -30.42 5.92
CA GLN A 98 27.64 -31.26 5.34
C GLN A 98 27.10 -32.25 6.36
N GLN A 99 25.79 -32.47 6.29
CA GLN A 99 25.11 -33.58 6.94
C GLN A 99 24.32 -34.38 5.91
N LYS A 100 24.61 -35.69 5.80
CA LYS A 100 23.80 -36.58 4.98
C LYS A 100 22.48 -36.88 5.67
N LEU A 101 21.36 -36.73 4.96
CA LEU A 101 20.02 -36.91 5.50
C LEU A 101 19.38 -38.24 5.06
N PHE A 102 19.39 -38.55 3.76
CA PHE A 102 18.67 -39.71 3.23
C PHE A 102 19.49 -40.46 2.17
N ASP A 103 19.33 -41.79 2.12
CA ASP A 103 19.70 -42.63 0.98
C ASP A 103 18.45 -42.94 0.16
N ILE A 104 18.43 -42.50 -1.10
CA ILE A 104 17.29 -42.64 -2.01
C ILE A 104 17.72 -43.16 -3.38
N ASP A 105 16.74 -43.43 -4.23
CA ASP A 105 16.98 -43.83 -5.62
C ASP A 105 15.83 -43.35 -6.52
N LEU A 106 15.82 -42.04 -6.81
CA LEU A 106 14.75 -41.41 -7.57
C LEU A 106 15.25 -41.00 -8.97
N PRO A 107 14.53 -41.34 -10.05
CA PRO A 107 14.84 -40.79 -11.37
C PRO A 107 14.53 -39.29 -11.41
N VAL A 108 15.39 -38.50 -12.07
CA VAL A 108 15.09 -37.12 -12.43
C VAL A 108 14.52 -37.08 -13.84
N ARG A 109 13.28 -36.63 -13.96
CA ARG A 109 12.57 -36.40 -15.23
C ARG A 109 12.62 -34.91 -15.58
N ALA A 110 12.18 -34.57 -16.79
CA ALA A 110 12.17 -33.18 -17.26
C ALA A 110 11.26 -32.26 -16.43
N ASP A 111 10.26 -32.82 -15.77
CA ASP A 111 9.29 -32.13 -14.90
C ASP A 111 9.63 -32.27 -13.40
N THR A 112 10.80 -32.81 -13.04
CA THR A 112 11.13 -33.04 -11.63
C THR A 112 11.59 -31.75 -10.95
N GLN A 113 11.03 -31.46 -9.79
CA GLN A 113 11.33 -30.31 -8.94
C GLN A 113 11.75 -30.78 -7.54
N LEU A 114 12.71 -30.07 -6.94
CA LEU A 114 13.00 -30.10 -5.51
C LEU A 114 12.33 -28.89 -4.88
N SER A 115 11.60 -29.08 -3.79
CA SER A 115 11.12 -27.99 -2.95
C SER A 115 11.29 -28.31 -1.48
N TYR A 116 11.44 -27.30 -0.65
CA TYR A 116 11.47 -27.40 0.81
C TYR A 116 11.16 -26.04 1.44
N VAL A 117 10.84 -26.03 2.73
CA VAL A 117 10.79 -24.80 3.52
C VAL A 117 11.90 -24.78 4.55
N ILE A 118 12.45 -23.59 4.82
CA ILE A 118 13.60 -23.41 5.70
C ILE A 118 13.43 -22.19 6.60
N PHE A 119 13.80 -22.34 7.86
CA PHE A 119 13.78 -21.32 8.90
C PHE A 119 15.19 -21.12 9.43
N PRO A 120 15.95 -20.15 8.89
CA PRO A 120 17.23 -19.78 9.48
C PRO A 120 17.01 -18.87 10.70
N GLN A 121 17.58 -19.22 11.85
CA GLN A 121 17.48 -18.39 13.05
C GLN A 121 18.55 -17.29 13.06
N ARG A 122 18.17 -16.05 13.35
CA ARG A 122 19.10 -14.92 13.44
C ARG A 122 20.14 -15.16 14.53
N VAL A 123 21.38 -14.75 14.26
CA VAL A 123 22.48 -14.77 15.23
C VAL A 123 22.64 -13.37 15.82
N GLU A 124 21.99 -13.12 16.96
CA GLU A 124 22.00 -11.82 17.67
C GLU A 124 21.82 -10.63 16.70
N ASP A 125 22.78 -9.70 16.67
CA ASP A 125 22.80 -8.51 15.80
C ASP A 125 23.73 -8.70 14.57
N ASP A 126 24.10 -9.93 14.23
CA ASP A 126 24.94 -10.21 13.05
C ASP A 126 24.13 -10.12 11.76
N LEU A 127 24.12 -8.91 11.17
CA LEU A 127 23.42 -8.61 9.92
C LEU A 127 23.94 -9.40 8.70
N ARG A 128 25.07 -10.13 8.81
CA ARG A 128 25.51 -11.07 7.77
C ARG A 128 24.58 -12.28 7.68
N ASN A 129 23.77 -12.55 8.71
CA ASN A 129 22.84 -13.68 8.81
C ASN A 129 23.49 -15.03 8.44
N PRO A 130 24.52 -15.47 9.18
CA PRO A 130 25.27 -16.70 8.86
C PRO A 130 24.37 -17.95 8.77
N ALA A 131 23.25 -18.01 9.49
CA ALA A 131 22.30 -19.12 9.43
C ALA A 131 21.60 -19.27 8.06
N ASN A 132 21.64 -18.25 7.20
CA ASN A 132 21.07 -18.29 5.84
C ASN A 132 21.98 -19.00 4.84
N TYR A 133 23.24 -19.28 5.20
CA TYR A 133 24.21 -19.92 4.31
C TYR A 133 24.02 -21.44 4.30
N VAL A 134 22.83 -21.91 3.99
CA VAL A 134 22.38 -23.30 4.11
C VAL A 134 21.51 -23.70 2.92
N VAL A 135 21.58 -24.97 2.50
CA VAL A 135 20.81 -25.48 1.36
C VAL A 135 20.54 -26.98 1.49
N VAL A 136 19.39 -27.45 0.98
CA VAL A 136 19.18 -28.88 0.71
C VAL A 136 19.80 -29.21 -0.65
N ASP A 137 20.89 -29.97 -0.64
CA ASP A 137 21.62 -30.38 -1.85
C ASP A 137 21.39 -31.87 -2.15
N LEU A 138 21.67 -32.27 -3.39
CA LEU A 138 21.43 -33.61 -3.89
C LEU A 138 22.72 -34.22 -4.46
N VAL A 139 22.96 -35.50 -4.18
CA VAL A 139 24.04 -36.29 -4.80
C VAL A 139 23.45 -37.23 -5.83
N PHE A 140 23.98 -37.19 -7.05
CA PHE A 140 23.51 -38.01 -8.17
C PHE A 140 24.29 -39.33 -8.30
N ASP A 141 23.86 -40.18 -9.23
CA ASP A 141 24.37 -41.54 -9.48
C ASP A 141 25.80 -41.63 -10.01
N ASP A 142 26.33 -40.56 -10.60
CA ASP A 142 27.73 -40.42 -11.00
C ASP A 142 28.62 -39.78 -9.90
N GLY A 143 28.04 -39.46 -8.73
CA GLY A 143 28.71 -38.81 -7.61
C GLY A 143 28.78 -37.27 -7.69
N SER A 144 28.30 -36.63 -8.75
CA SER A 144 28.22 -35.16 -8.81
C SER A 144 27.04 -34.60 -8.00
N ARG A 145 26.99 -33.28 -7.82
CA ARG A 145 26.06 -32.61 -6.89
C ARG A 145 25.22 -31.53 -7.57
N LEU A 146 24.01 -31.29 -7.07
CA LEU A 146 23.15 -30.21 -7.54
C LEU A 146 23.85 -28.84 -7.37
N SER A 147 24.53 -28.63 -6.25
CA SER A 147 25.37 -27.45 -5.98
C SER A 147 26.47 -27.17 -7.02
N THR A 148 26.90 -28.17 -7.77
CA THR A 148 27.92 -28.03 -8.85
C THR A 148 27.33 -27.95 -10.26
N SER A 149 26.00 -28.02 -10.39
CA SER A 149 25.31 -28.10 -11.69
C SER A 149 25.01 -26.74 -12.34
N GLY A 150 25.17 -25.64 -11.59
CA GLY A 150 24.71 -24.31 -12.02
C GLY A 150 23.20 -24.09 -11.84
N ALA A 151 22.52 -24.94 -11.07
CA ALA A 151 21.11 -24.77 -10.73
C ALA A 151 20.85 -23.45 -9.98
N LEU A 152 19.69 -22.86 -10.28
CA LEU A 152 19.16 -21.69 -9.60
C LEU A 152 17.82 -22.07 -8.96
N ASP A 153 17.47 -21.40 -7.87
CA ASP A 153 16.13 -21.45 -7.31
C ASP A 153 15.14 -20.56 -8.09
N GLN A 154 13.88 -20.54 -7.64
CA GLN A 154 12.81 -19.77 -8.27
C GLN A 154 13.05 -18.25 -8.26
N HIS A 155 13.90 -17.76 -7.37
CA HIS A 155 14.31 -16.36 -7.26
C HIS A 155 15.64 -16.06 -7.97
N ARG A 156 16.11 -17.00 -8.82
CA ARG A 156 17.33 -16.89 -9.63
C ARG A 156 18.61 -16.85 -8.78
N VAL A 157 18.56 -17.34 -7.54
CA VAL A 157 19.72 -17.46 -6.65
C VAL A 157 20.39 -18.83 -6.86
N PRO A 158 21.73 -18.93 -6.88
CA PRO A 158 22.41 -20.22 -6.98
C PRO A 158 21.98 -21.19 -5.88
N ALA A 159 21.70 -22.45 -6.27
CA ALA A 159 21.34 -23.54 -5.37
C ALA A 159 22.58 -24.10 -4.63
N THR A 160 23.31 -23.22 -3.97
CA THR A 160 24.45 -23.53 -3.09
C THR A 160 24.25 -22.80 -1.76
N ALA A 161 24.79 -23.35 -0.67
CA ALA A 161 24.72 -22.71 0.64
C ALA A 161 25.23 -21.26 0.61
N ARG A 162 26.36 -21.02 -0.07
CA ARG A 162 26.92 -19.68 -0.28
C ARG A 162 26.02 -18.78 -1.12
N GLY A 163 25.46 -19.32 -2.21
CA GLY A 163 24.51 -18.60 -3.06
C GLY A 163 23.29 -18.11 -2.29
N GLN A 164 22.70 -18.97 -1.46
CA GLN A 164 21.54 -18.63 -0.62
C GLN A 164 21.84 -17.51 0.39
N GLY A 165 23.00 -17.58 1.07
CA GLY A 165 23.44 -16.53 1.98
C GLY A 165 23.72 -15.20 1.29
N ASP A 166 24.55 -15.22 0.24
CA ASP A 166 24.96 -14.01 -0.50
C ASP A 166 23.78 -13.38 -1.28
N GLY A 167 22.78 -14.19 -1.67
CA GLY A 167 21.58 -13.75 -2.36
C GLY A 167 20.64 -12.89 -1.50
N ARG A 168 20.70 -13.02 -0.16
CA ARG A 168 19.88 -12.24 0.80
C ARG A 168 18.36 -12.30 0.50
N VAL A 169 17.89 -13.44 0.00
CA VAL A 169 16.45 -13.72 -0.24
C VAL A 169 15.79 -14.27 1.02
N LEU A 170 16.44 -15.20 1.72
CA LEU A 170 15.88 -15.84 2.93
C LEU A 170 15.75 -14.82 4.07
N TYR A 171 14.55 -14.65 4.62
CA TYR A 171 14.30 -13.86 5.82
C TYR A 171 14.66 -14.66 7.08
N PRO A 172 15.49 -14.12 7.98
CA PRO A 172 15.78 -14.78 9.25
C PRO A 172 14.54 -14.80 10.14
N ASP A 173 14.48 -15.75 11.07
CA ASP A 173 13.39 -15.90 12.06
C ASP A 173 12.00 -16.10 11.43
N GLN A 174 11.96 -16.53 10.16
CA GLN A 174 10.76 -16.83 9.39
C GLN A 174 10.95 -18.09 8.56
N TRP A 175 9.84 -18.76 8.23
CA TRP A 175 9.83 -19.81 7.22
C TRP A 175 10.01 -19.18 5.83
N ASN A 176 10.81 -19.84 4.99
CA ASN A 176 11.10 -19.44 3.62
C ASN A 176 10.88 -20.63 2.69
N PHE A 177 10.25 -20.41 1.55
CA PHE A 177 10.05 -21.45 0.55
C PHE A 177 11.17 -21.42 -0.50
N VAL A 178 11.73 -22.58 -0.82
CA VAL A 178 12.75 -22.73 -1.86
C VAL A 178 12.31 -23.82 -2.83
N SER A 179 12.42 -23.53 -4.12
CA SER A 179 12.11 -24.48 -5.19
C SER A 179 13.14 -24.43 -6.32
N ILE A 180 13.53 -25.59 -6.80
CA ILE A 180 14.57 -25.77 -7.83
C ILE A 180 14.07 -26.74 -8.90
N ASP A 181 14.08 -26.29 -10.15
CA ASP A 181 13.81 -27.13 -11.33
C ASP A 181 15.00 -28.09 -11.56
N LEU A 182 14.88 -29.29 -10.99
CA LEU A 182 15.90 -30.34 -11.15
C LEU A 182 15.94 -30.89 -12.57
N GLY A 183 14.79 -30.96 -13.24
CA GLY A 183 14.67 -31.49 -14.59
C GLY A 183 15.57 -30.73 -15.57
N ARG A 184 15.63 -29.40 -15.44
CA ARG A 184 16.46 -28.53 -16.26
C ARG A 184 17.96 -28.84 -16.19
N VAL A 185 18.47 -29.26 -15.03
CA VAL A 185 19.93 -29.44 -14.81
C VAL A 185 20.36 -30.90 -14.70
N ALA A 186 19.43 -31.82 -14.45
CA ALA A 186 19.74 -33.20 -14.09
C ALA A 186 18.81 -34.25 -14.70
N ALA A 187 17.93 -33.91 -15.65
CA ALA A 187 17.08 -34.90 -16.31
C ALA A 187 17.89 -36.09 -16.88
N GLY A 188 17.37 -37.30 -16.65
CA GLY A 188 18.02 -38.56 -17.04
C GLY A 188 18.97 -39.15 -15.99
N ARG A 189 19.27 -38.39 -14.92
CA ARG A 189 20.09 -38.86 -13.79
C ARG A 189 19.23 -39.48 -12.69
N ARG A 190 19.87 -40.00 -11.65
CA ARG A 190 19.18 -40.48 -10.45
C ARG A 190 19.70 -39.78 -9.20
N VAL A 191 18.79 -39.31 -8.35
CA VAL A 191 19.13 -38.81 -7.02
C VAL A 191 19.42 -40.00 -6.11
N LYS A 192 20.62 -40.04 -5.55
CA LYS A 192 21.10 -41.09 -4.64
C LYS A 192 21.08 -40.67 -3.19
N GLN A 193 21.31 -39.39 -2.90
CA GLN A 193 21.33 -38.87 -1.54
C GLN A 193 20.72 -37.48 -1.48
N ILE A 194 20.07 -37.20 -0.36
CA ILE A 194 19.68 -35.84 0.05
C ILE A 194 20.62 -35.45 1.19
N VAL A 195 21.24 -34.29 1.10
CA VAL A 195 22.20 -33.78 2.08
C VAL A 195 21.85 -32.33 2.43
N LEU A 196 22.19 -31.91 3.65
CA LEU A 196 22.10 -30.53 4.09
C LEU A 196 23.51 -29.96 4.12
N ASP A 197 23.73 -28.88 3.39
CA ASP A 197 25.02 -28.21 3.30
C ASP A 197 24.94 -26.84 3.97
N HIS A 198 26.02 -26.44 4.64
CA HIS A 198 26.26 -25.10 5.14
C HIS A 198 27.61 -24.59 4.61
N ASP A 199 27.72 -23.32 4.24
CA ASP A 199 28.97 -22.68 3.79
C ASP A 199 28.96 -21.17 4.08
N GLY A 200 28.82 -20.82 5.35
CA GLY A 200 28.75 -19.44 5.84
C GLY A 200 30.03 -18.96 6.53
N PRO A 201 30.05 -17.68 6.95
CA PRO A 201 31.12 -17.15 7.80
C PRO A 201 31.05 -17.80 9.20
N ALA A 202 32.20 -17.86 9.88
CA ALA A 202 32.32 -18.39 11.24
C ALA A 202 31.28 -17.79 12.23
N ALA A 203 30.32 -18.61 12.64
CA ALA A 203 29.31 -18.28 13.65
C ALA A 203 28.70 -19.56 14.25
N SER A 204 28.05 -19.43 15.41
CA SER A 204 27.12 -20.44 15.88
C SER A 204 25.78 -20.24 15.18
N ILE A 205 25.34 -21.22 14.41
CA ILE A 205 24.11 -21.14 13.61
C ILE A 205 23.10 -22.19 14.09
N GLU A 206 21.83 -21.84 13.96
CA GLU A 206 20.68 -22.70 14.23
C GLU A 206 19.61 -22.46 13.18
N GLY A 207 18.79 -23.47 12.90
CA GLY A 207 17.61 -23.32 12.05
C GLY A 207 16.90 -24.64 11.80
N TYR A 208 15.87 -24.60 10.96
CA TYR A 208 14.95 -25.71 10.74
C TYR A 208 14.67 -25.89 9.25
N VAL A 209 14.45 -27.13 8.81
CA VAL A 209 14.01 -27.47 7.46
C VAL A 209 12.77 -28.34 7.57
N ASP A 210 11.76 -28.08 6.73
CA ASP A 210 10.55 -28.89 6.64
C ASP A 210 10.13 -29.12 5.18
N ASP A 211 9.19 -30.03 4.97
CA ASP A 211 8.54 -30.31 3.68
C ASP A 211 9.50 -30.58 2.50
N ILE A 212 10.54 -31.37 2.71
CA ILE A 212 11.45 -31.77 1.62
C ILE A 212 10.69 -32.66 0.63
N ARG A 213 10.53 -32.18 -0.60
CA ARG A 213 9.85 -32.88 -1.68
C ARG A 213 10.71 -32.95 -2.94
N ILE A 214 10.77 -34.13 -3.54
CA ILE A 214 11.31 -34.36 -4.89
C ILE A 214 10.23 -35.09 -5.69
N GLY A 215 9.71 -34.46 -6.74
CA GLY A 215 8.69 -35.09 -7.56
C GLY A 215 8.32 -34.23 -8.76
N SER A 216 7.29 -34.64 -9.49
CA SER A 216 6.78 -33.83 -10.59
C SER A 216 6.30 -32.47 -10.10
N GLU A 217 6.70 -31.43 -10.82
CA GLU A 217 6.15 -30.09 -10.73
C GLU A 217 4.63 -30.16 -10.92
N VAL A 218 3.89 -29.33 -10.18
CA VAL A 218 2.45 -29.20 -10.39
C VAL A 218 2.24 -28.54 -11.76
N PRO A 219 1.58 -29.21 -12.72
CA PRO A 219 1.36 -28.62 -14.05
C PRO A 219 0.68 -27.25 -13.93
N GLU A 220 1.18 -26.27 -14.68
CA GLU A 220 0.53 -24.96 -14.72
C GLU A 220 -0.82 -25.08 -15.43
N THR A 221 -1.90 -24.87 -14.69
CA THR A 221 -3.26 -24.90 -15.22
C THR A 221 -3.83 -23.49 -15.42
N ARG A 222 -3.17 -22.46 -14.90
CA ARG A 222 -3.58 -21.06 -15.04
C ARG A 222 -3.37 -20.57 -16.47
N GLN A 223 -4.34 -19.86 -17.00
CA GLN A 223 -4.29 -19.35 -18.37
C GLN A 223 -4.50 -17.85 -18.44
N GLN A 224 -5.33 -17.31 -17.55
CA GLN A 224 -5.72 -15.90 -17.56
C GLN A 224 -5.03 -15.14 -16.42
N PRO A 225 -4.81 -13.82 -16.56
CA PRO A 225 -4.20 -12.99 -15.52
C PRO A 225 -4.81 -13.18 -14.12
N ALA A 226 -6.14 -13.25 -14.01
CA ALA A 226 -6.84 -13.42 -12.73
C ALA A 226 -6.55 -14.77 -12.06
N ASP A 227 -6.17 -15.81 -12.81
CA ASP A 227 -5.82 -17.12 -12.26
C ASP A 227 -4.47 -17.09 -11.50
N PHE A 228 -3.61 -16.11 -11.83
CA PHE A 228 -2.32 -15.89 -11.18
C PHE A 228 -2.41 -14.99 -9.95
N VAL A 229 -3.56 -14.38 -9.66
CA VAL A 229 -3.74 -13.59 -8.44
C VAL A 229 -3.78 -14.53 -7.25
N GLU A 230 -2.90 -14.33 -6.27
CA GLU A 230 -2.91 -15.04 -4.99
C GLU A 230 -3.28 -14.04 -3.89
N THR A 231 -4.51 -14.13 -3.37
CA THR A 231 -5.01 -13.12 -2.42
C THR A 231 -4.45 -13.33 -1.01
N ARG A 232 -3.86 -14.49 -0.70
CA ARG A 232 -3.14 -14.74 0.57
C ARG A 232 -1.72 -14.16 0.57
N ARG A 233 -1.21 -13.69 -0.59
CA ARG A 233 0.12 -13.09 -0.69
C ARG A 233 0.19 -11.85 0.21
N GLY A 234 0.86 -11.99 1.34
CA GLY A 234 1.12 -11.00 2.39
C GLY A 234 0.34 -11.21 3.70
N SER A 235 -0.38 -12.31 3.83
CA SER A 235 -1.17 -12.67 5.02
C SER A 235 -0.41 -13.49 6.07
N ASN A 236 0.86 -13.81 5.83
CA ASN A 236 1.76 -14.40 6.83
C ASN A 236 2.42 -13.26 7.63
N ALA A 237 1.56 -12.55 8.36
CA ALA A 237 1.87 -11.30 9.04
C ALA A 237 1.08 -11.21 10.36
N ASN A 238 1.55 -10.38 11.29
CA ASN A 238 0.84 -10.02 12.51
C ASN A 238 1.25 -8.60 12.96
N PHE A 239 0.74 -8.17 14.13
CA PHE A 239 1.06 -6.87 14.73
C PHE A 239 2.57 -6.59 14.90
N HIS A 240 3.38 -7.63 15.08
CA HIS A 240 4.81 -7.47 15.40
C HIS A 240 5.73 -7.56 14.18
N PHE A 241 5.27 -8.14 13.07
CA PHE A 241 6.04 -8.26 11.84
C PHE A 241 5.13 -8.43 10.62
N SER A 242 5.35 -7.60 9.62
CA SER A 242 4.60 -7.59 8.38
C SER A 242 5.33 -8.31 7.24
N ARG A 243 4.54 -9.06 6.48
CA ARG A 243 4.88 -9.51 5.12
C ARG A 243 3.87 -8.97 4.10
N GLY A 244 3.12 -7.94 4.47
CA GLY A 244 2.07 -7.30 3.70
C GLY A 244 0.92 -6.76 4.56
N ASN A 245 0.67 -7.37 5.72
CA ASN A 245 -0.50 -7.13 6.57
C ASN A 245 -1.82 -7.11 5.78
N VAL A 246 -1.95 -8.05 4.85
CA VAL A 246 -3.15 -8.19 4.03
C VAL A 246 -3.97 -9.42 4.41
N PHE A 247 -5.23 -9.42 3.99
CA PHE A 247 -6.12 -10.58 4.07
C PHE A 247 -6.63 -10.99 2.67
N PRO A 248 -7.06 -12.25 2.48
CA PRO A 248 -7.58 -12.74 1.21
C PRO A 248 -8.99 -12.19 0.94
N ALA A 249 -9.05 -10.94 0.46
CA ALA A 249 -10.29 -10.31 0.04
C ALA A 249 -10.75 -10.86 -1.32
N MET A 250 -12.03 -11.18 -1.41
CA MET A 250 -12.73 -11.39 -2.67
C MET A 250 -13.58 -10.15 -2.94
N ALA A 251 -13.30 -9.49 -4.06
CA ALA A 251 -13.92 -8.24 -4.44
C ALA A 251 -13.97 -8.11 -5.97
N VAL A 252 -14.76 -7.17 -6.48
CA VAL A 252 -14.55 -6.59 -7.82
C VAL A 252 -13.58 -5.40 -7.70
N PRO A 253 -12.96 -4.92 -8.79
CA PRO A 253 -12.06 -3.76 -8.72
C PRO A 253 -12.74 -2.56 -8.04
N HIS A 254 -12.08 -1.95 -7.05
CA HIS A 254 -12.59 -0.86 -6.21
C HIS A 254 -13.92 -1.16 -5.49
N GLY A 255 -14.31 -2.43 -5.37
CA GLY A 255 -15.65 -2.82 -4.95
C GLY A 255 -16.07 -2.30 -3.58
N PHE A 256 -17.38 -2.09 -3.42
CA PHE A 256 -18.01 -1.57 -2.22
C PHE A 256 -17.82 -2.49 -1.00
N ASN A 257 -18.00 -3.80 -1.18
CA ASN A 257 -17.78 -4.80 -0.13
C ASN A 257 -16.58 -5.68 -0.41
N PHE A 258 -15.89 -6.09 0.66
CA PHE A 258 -15.02 -7.26 0.62
C PHE A 258 -15.67 -8.45 1.32
N TRP A 259 -15.44 -9.65 0.78
CA TRP A 259 -15.76 -10.91 1.45
C TRP A 259 -14.47 -11.67 1.71
N THR A 260 -14.23 -12.13 2.93
CA THR A 260 -12.97 -12.80 3.29
C THR A 260 -13.20 -13.97 4.24
N PRO A 261 -12.43 -15.09 4.15
CA PRO A 261 -12.28 -16.01 5.27
C PRO A 261 -11.57 -15.31 6.44
N VAL A 262 -11.85 -15.75 7.66
CA VAL A 262 -11.30 -15.15 8.89
C VAL A 262 -10.81 -16.23 9.83
N THR A 263 -9.52 -16.15 10.23
CA THR A 263 -8.88 -17.09 11.15
C THR A 263 -9.08 -16.70 12.61
N ASP A 264 -9.18 -15.41 12.89
CA ASP A 264 -9.57 -14.87 14.19
C ASP A 264 -10.72 -13.89 14.03
N ALA A 265 -11.93 -14.33 14.37
CA ALA A 265 -13.14 -13.55 14.18
C ALA A 265 -13.34 -12.49 15.28
N SER A 266 -12.32 -12.23 16.10
CA SER A 266 -12.35 -11.28 17.23
C SER A 266 -11.40 -10.09 17.13
N THR A 267 -10.58 -10.02 16.09
CA THR A 267 -9.52 -9.02 15.94
C THR A 267 -9.60 -8.36 14.55
N ASP A 268 -8.76 -7.34 14.37
CA ASP A 268 -8.52 -6.68 13.08
C ASP A 268 -7.42 -7.41 12.26
N TRP A 269 -6.79 -8.48 12.78
CA TRP A 269 -5.94 -9.37 11.98
C TRP A 269 -6.79 -10.52 11.45
N LEU A 270 -7.59 -10.21 10.42
CA LEU A 270 -8.65 -11.09 9.93
C LEU A 270 -8.15 -12.48 9.55
N TYR A 271 -7.03 -12.57 8.86
CA TYR A 271 -6.48 -13.83 8.36
C TYR A 271 -4.97 -13.90 8.59
N GLN A 272 -4.52 -14.92 9.31
CA GLN A 272 -3.12 -15.21 9.53
C GLN A 272 -2.79 -16.59 8.99
N TYR A 273 -1.79 -16.65 8.11
CA TYR A 273 -1.47 -17.86 7.36
C TYR A 273 -1.11 -19.05 8.27
N GLN A 274 -0.38 -18.82 9.37
CA GLN A 274 0.09 -19.92 10.22
C GLN A 274 0.04 -19.63 11.73
N ASP A 275 0.22 -18.38 12.17
CA ASP A 275 0.35 -18.01 13.59
C ASP A 275 -0.76 -18.62 14.47
N HIS A 276 -2.00 -18.57 13.98
CA HIS A 276 -3.21 -19.00 14.69
C HIS A 276 -3.63 -20.45 14.42
N ASN A 277 -2.71 -21.29 13.92
CA ASN A 277 -3.00 -22.71 13.66
C ASN A 277 -3.39 -23.48 14.95
N GLY A 278 -4.18 -24.54 14.79
CA GLY A 278 -4.62 -25.44 15.86
C GLY A 278 -3.49 -26.29 16.45
N ALA A 279 -3.82 -27.15 17.42
CA ALA A 279 -2.85 -28.03 18.08
C ALA A 279 -2.23 -29.10 17.15
N ASP A 280 -2.88 -29.37 16.02
CA ASP A 280 -2.43 -30.21 14.91
C ASP A 280 -1.66 -29.42 13.84
N ASN A 281 -1.37 -28.14 14.09
CA ASN A 281 -0.75 -27.20 13.16
C ASN A 281 -1.54 -26.98 11.85
N HIS A 282 -2.83 -27.29 11.83
CA HIS A 282 -3.69 -26.90 10.71
C HIS A 282 -4.30 -25.51 10.96
N PRO A 283 -4.44 -24.63 9.96
CA PRO A 283 -5.19 -23.38 10.09
C PRO A 283 -6.64 -23.62 10.49
N ARG A 284 -7.27 -22.58 11.05
CA ARG A 284 -8.64 -22.61 11.58
C ARG A 284 -9.39 -21.41 11.06
N LEU A 285 -10.51 -21.64 10.36
CA LEU A 285 -11.45 -20.55 10.07
C LEU A 285 -12.52 -20.47 11.15
N GLN A 286 -12.77 -19.27 11.65
CA GLN A 286 -13.80 -18.96 12.64
C GLN A 286 -15.03 -18.27 12.03
N ALA A 287 -14.88 -17.70 10.83
CA ALA A 287 -15.95 -17.07 10.06
C ALA A 287 -15.57 -16.90 8.58
N PHE A 288 -16.59 -16.69 7.76
CA PHE A 288 -16.53 -15.89 6.53
C PHE A 288 -17.14 -14.53 6.85
N GLN A 289 -16.48 -13.44 6.50
CA GLN A 289 -16.82 -12.08 6.94
C GLN A 289 -17.04 -11.14 5.77
N LEU A 290 -18.07 -10.30 5.89
CA LEU A 290 -18.17 -9.02 5.20
C LEU A 290 -17.20 -8.03 5.87
N SER A 291 -16.32 -7.43 5.07
CA SER A 291 -15.24 -6.55 5.53
C SER A 291 -15.21 -5.26 4.72
N HIS A 292 -14.75 -4.18 5.37
CA HIS A 292 -14.34 -2.94 4.71
C HIS A 292 -12.98 -2.44 5.21
N GLU A 293 -12.21 -3.32 5.84
CA GLU A 293 -10.94 -2.98 6.48
C GLU A 293 -9.89 -2.62 5.43
N PRO A 294 -9.31 -1.40 5.45
CA PRO A 294 -8.23 -1.02 4.55
C PRO A 294 -6.85 -1.48 5.04
N SER A 295 -6.68 -1.62 6.35
CA SER A 295 -5.50 -2.16 7.03
C SER A 295 -5.87 -2.57 8.45
N PRO A 296 -5.16 -3.53 9.07
CA PRO A 296 -5.43 -3.94 10.45
C PRO A 296 -5.24 -2.78 11.45
N TRP A 297 -4.42 -1.79 11.11
CA TRP A 297 -4.21 -0.58 11.92
C TRP A 297 -5.43 0.35 11.95
N MET A 298 -6.17 0.38 10.84
CA MET A 298 -7.43 1.11 10.73
C MET A 298 -8.57 0.34 11.41
N GLY A 299 -8.53 -0.98 11.32
CA GLY A 299 -9.51 -1.92 11.87
C GLY A 299 -10.84 -1.94 11.11
N GLU A 300 -11.71 -2.82 11.57
CA GLU A 300 -12.94 -3.17 10.85
C GLU A 300 -14.12 -2.20 11.03
N ARG A 301 -15.04 -2.25 10.07
CA ARG A 301 -16.37 -1.61 10.18
C ARG A 301 -17.46 -2.39 9.46
N GLN A 302 -18.67 -2.25 9.98
CA GLN A 302 -19.92 -2.69 9.35
C GLN A 302 -19.91 -4.17 8.97
N THR A 303 -19.34 -5.00 9.84
CA THR A 303 -19.09 -6.42 9.56
C THR A 303 -20.34 -7.28 9.68
N LEU A 304 -20.28 -8.48 9.10
CA LEU A 304 -21.23 -9.59 9.27
C LEU A 304 -20.44 -10.89 9.14
N GLN A 305 -20.62 -11.83 10.06
CA GLN A 305 -19.92 -13.12 10.06
C GLN A 305 -20.88 -14.28 9.79
N LEU A 306 -20.43 -15.23 8.97
CA LEU A 306 -21.14 -16.43 8.56
C LEU A 306 -20.28 -17.66 8.87
N MET A 307 -20.88 -18.75 9.34
CA MET A 307 -20.15 -20.01 9.52
C MET A 307 -21.04 -21.24 9.22
N PRO A 308 -20.63 -22.17 8.34
CA PRO A 308 -21.32 -23.43 8.16
C PRO A 308 -21.01 -24.40 9.32
N GLU A 309 -22.02 -25.14 9.76
CA GLU A 309 -21.85 -26.17 10.79
C GLU A 309 -22.64 -27.44 10.45
N ALA A 310 -22.11 -28.59 10.83
CA ALA A 310 -22.76 -29.89 10.65
C ALA A 310 -22.89 -30.62 12.00
N GLN A 311 -23.80 -30.13 12.85
CA GLN A 311 -24.19 -30.85 14.07
C GLN A 311 -25.30 -31.88 13.79
N ALA A 312 -25.16 -33.08 14.34
CA ALA A 312 -26.20 -34.12 14.23
C ALA A 312 -27.52 -33.72 14.91
N SER A 313 -27.45 -32.95 16.00
CA SER A 313 -28.60 -32.41 16.73
C SER A 313 -28.21 -31.23 17.60
N GLY A 314 -29.08 -30.24 17.75
CA GLY A 314 -28.88 -29.11 18.66
C GLY A 314 -28.95 -27.76 17.94
N VAL A 315 -28.51 -26.71 18.64
CA VAL A 315 -28.21 -25.39 18.09
C VAL A 315 -26.69 -25.29 17.83
N PRO A 316 -26.23 -24.52 16.83
CA PRO A 316 -24.82 -24.37 16.54
C PRO A 316 -24.03 -23.73 17.70
N LEU A 317 -22.71 -23.95 17.74
CA LEU A 317 -21.83 -23.37 18.75
C LEU A 317 -21.55 -21.89 18.42
N LEU A 318 -21.83 -20.99 19.36
CA LEU A 318 -21.54 -19.56 19.18
C LEU A 318 -20.09 -19.19 19.53
N ASP A 319 -19.43 -19.98 20.37
CA ASP A 319 -18.01 -19.78 20.69
C ASP A 319 -17.14 -19.93 19.43
N ARG A 320 -16.33 -18.90 19.14
CA ARG A 320 -15.58 -18.79 17.88
C ARG A 320 -14.51 -19.86 17.75
N ALA A 321 -13.82 -20.18 18.84
CA ALA A 321 -12.79 -21.22 18.85
C ALA A 321 -13.44 -22.61 18.71
N ALA A 322 -14.52 -22.88 19.44
CA ALA A 322 -15.19 -24.16 19.43
C ALA A 322 -15.91 -24.47 18.11
N ARG A 323 -16.41 -23.46 17.39
CA ARG A 323 -17.04 -23.62 16.07
C ARG A 323 -16.06 -23.65 14.90
N SER A 324 -14.77 -23.39 15.16
CA SER A 324 -13.78 -23.26 14.10
C SER A 324 -13.62 -24.55 13.29
N LEU A 325 -13.33 -24.41 11.99
CA LEU A 325 -13.10 -25.55 11.10
C LEU A 325 -11.64 -25.59 10.65
N GLY A 326 -11.01 -26.75 10.83
CA GLY A 326 -9.67 -27.04 10.36
C GLY A 326 -9.61 -27.32 8.87
N PHE A 327 -8.51 -26.91 8.23
CA PHE A 327 -8.21 -27.18 6.82
C PHE A 327 -6.69 -27.17 6.59
N THR A 328 -6.26 -27.41 5.35
CA THR A 328 -4.88 -27.18 4.89
C THR A 328 -4.89 -26.29 3.65
N HIS A 329 -3.85 -25.48 3.44
CA HIS A 329 -3.79 -24.57 2.28
C HIS A 329 -3.77 -25.28 0.92
N VAL A 330 -3.43 -26.57 0.88
CA VAL A 330 -3.56 -27.42 -0.32
C VAL A 330 -5.03 -27.61 -0.73
N ASN A 331 -5.94 -27.55 0.23
CA ASN A 331 -7.39 -27.65 0.04
C ASN A 331 -8.08 -26.28 -0.03
N GLU A 332 -7.29 -25.20 -0.14
CA GLU A 332 -7.75 -23.82 -0.21
C GLU A 332 -7.36 -23.20 -1.56
N THR A 333 -8.29 -22.45 -2.13
CA THR A 333 -8.11 -21.65 -3.34
C THR A 333 -8.57 -20.23 -3.03
N ALA A 334 -7.73 -19.24 -3.31
CA ALA A 334 -7.95 -17.85 -2.94
C ALA A 334 -7.50 -16.92 -4.09
N HIS A 335 -8.46 -16.48 -4.89
CA HIS A 335 -8.28 -15.54 -5.99
C HIS A 335 -9.19 -14.32 -5.79
N ALA A 336 -9.00 -13.27 -6.59
CA ALA A 336 -9.79 -12.05 -6.44
C ALA A 336 -11.31 -12.26 -6.63
N HIS A 337 -11.68 -13.23 -7.48
CA HIS A 337 -13.06 -13.46 -7.92
C HIS A 337 -13.70 -14.73 -7.31
N ASP A 338 -12.91 -15.59 -6.66
CA ASP A 338 -13.41 -16.77 -5.98
C ASP A 338 -12.55 -17.21 -4.80
N TYR A 339 -13.23 -17.80 -3.83
CA TYR A 339 -12.61 -18.52 -2.74
C TYR A 339 -13.27 -19.86 -2.55
N ARG A 340 -12.46 -20.89 -2.29
CA ARG A 340 -12.92 -22.23 -1.99
C ARG A 340 -12.05 -22.87 -0.92
N VAL A 341 -12.68 -23.49 0.07
CA VAL A 341 -11.99 -24.30 1.09
C VAL A 341 -12.73 -25.61 1.33
N ALA A 342 -11.98 -26.71 1.38
CA ALA A 342 -12.47 -28.00 1.86
C ALA A 342 -11.89 -28.27 3.27
N PHE A 343 -12.79 -28.36 4.25
CA PHE A 343 -12.45 -28.55 5.65
C PHE A 343 -12.21 -30.03 6.00
N ASP A 344 -11.47 -30.25 7.08
CA ASP A 344 -11.11 -31.60 7.59
C ASP A 344 -12.34 -32.45 7.95
N ASN A 345 -13.47 -31.82 8.26
CA ASN A 345 -14.74 -32.50 8.55
C ASN A 345 -15.59 -32.81 7.30
N GLY A 346 -15.08 -32.51 6.11
CA GLY A 346 -15.74 -32.77 4.83
C GLY A 346 -16.74 -31.70 4.36
N ILE A 347 -16.91 -30.60 5.09
CA ILE A 347 -17.65 -29.43 4.58
C ILE A 347 -16.79 -28.74 3.51
N VAL A 348 -17.42 -28.28 2.42
CA VAL A 348 -16.80 -27.42 1.42
C VAL A 348 -17.57 -26.11 1.36
N THR A 349 -16.85 -24.98 1.38
CA THR A 349 -17.44 -23.65 1.16
C THR A 349 -16.81 -23.01 -0.06
N GLU A 350 -17.66 -22.43 -0.90
CA GLU A 350 -17.28 -21.62 -2.06
C GLU A 350 -17.96 -20.25 -1.95
N MET A 351 -17.27 -19.17 -2.33
CA MET A 351 -17.87 -17.83 -2.40
C MET A 351 -17.31 -17.00 -3.54
N THR A 352 -18.15 -16.11 -4.07
CA THR A 352 -17.80 -15.18 -5.15
C THR A 352 -18.52 -13.84 -4.96
N PRO A 353 -17.85 -12.70 -5.23
CA PRO A 353 -18.39 -11.37 -4.97
C PRO A 353 -19.08 -10.78 -6.22
N THR A 354 -19.98 -9.84 -5.97
CA THR A 354 -20.24 -8.70 -6.86
C THR A 354 -19.82 -7.43 -6.12
N ASP A 355 -20.33 -6.27 -6.50
CA ASP A 355 -19.96 -5.00 -5.87
C ASP A 355 -20.62 -4.84 -4.48
N HIS A 356 -21.96 -4.91 -4.44
CA HIS A 356 -22.75 -4.81 -3.20
C HIS A 356 -23.26 -6.16 -2.68
N ALA A 357 -22.97 -7.27 -3.36
CA ALA A 357 -23.51 -8.59 -3.05
C ALA A 357 -22.46 -9.71 -3.12
N ALA A 358 -22.84 -10.91 -2.69
CA ALA A 358 -22.07 -12.13 -2.87
C ALA A 358 -22.96 -13.36 -2.96
N MET A 359 -22.42 -14.40 -3.58
CA MET A 359 -23.00 -15.74 -3.61
C MET A 359 -22.10 -16.73 -2.88
N PHE A 360 -22.69 -17.51 -1.99
CA PHE A 360 -22.04 -18.59 -1.26
C PHE A 360 -22.66 -19.93 -1.64
N ARG A 361 -21.83 -20.98 -1.67
CA ARG A 361 -22.27 -22.36 -1.73
C ARG A 361 -21.64 -23.16 -0.60
N PHE A 362 -22.48 -23.75 0.24
CA PHE A 362 -22.05 -24.66 1.31
C PHE A 362 -22.43 -26.08 0.94
N THR A 363 -21.44 -26.97 0.82
CA THR A 363 -21.66 -28.41 0.61
C THR A 363 -21.34 -29.15 1.90
N PHE A 364 -22.37 -29.71 2.53
CA PHE A 364 -22.26 -30.36 3.84
C PHE A 364 -22.08 -31.88 3.73
N ALA A 365 -21.42 -32.50 4.71
CA ALA A 365 -21.34 -33.96 4.82
C ALA A 365 -22.51 -34.58 5.61
N GLY A 366 -23.00 -33.87 6.64
CA GLY A 366 -24.03 -34.33 7.58
C GLY A 366 -25.44 -34.46 7.01
N ALA A 367 -26.35 -35.06 7.78
CA ALA A 367 -27.79 -35.18 7.44
C ALA A 367 -28.63 -34.00 7.92
N THR A 368 -28.11 -33.26 8.92
CA THR A 368 -28.65 -31.99 9.42
C THR A 368 -27.51 -30.99 9.36
N SER A 369 -27.79 -29.80 8.83
CA SER A 369 -26.78 -28.77 8.61
C SER A 369 -27.30 -27.40 9.02
N GLN A 370 -26.39 -26.51 9.39
CA GLN A 370 -26.70 -25.22 9.95
C GLN A 370 -25.82 -24.15 9.30
N LEU A 371 -26.40 -22.97 9.14
CA LEU A 371 -25.67 -21.75 8.82
C LEU A 371 -25.84 -20.79 10.00
N LEU A 372 -24.74 -20.46 10.66
CA LEU A 372 -24.67 -19.55 11.78
C LEU A 372 -24.33 -18.13 11.28
N PHE A 373 -24.97 -17.14 11.91
CA PHE A 373 -24.72 -15.72 11.75
C PHE A 373 -24.17 -15.17 13.07
N ASP A 374 -23.14 -14.33 12.99
CA ASP A 374 -22.53 -13.62 14.10
C ASP A 374 -22.04 -12.26 13.60
N ASN A 375 -21.38 -11.50 14.48
CA ASN A 375 -20.73 -10.25 14.12
C ASN A 375 -19.45 -10.06 14.95
N LEU A 376 -18.60 -9.07 14.63
CA LEU A 376 -17.37 -8.80 15.40
C LEU A 376 -17.70 -8.42 16.86
N THR A 377 -18.72 -7.58 17.05
CA THR A 377 -19.25 -7.18 18.37
C THR A 377 -20.78 -7.31 18.40
N ASP A 378 -21.41 -7.03 19.55
CA ASP A 378 -22.89 -7.06 19.69
C ASP A 378 -23.61 -5.85 19.03
N GLN A 379 -22.88 -5.02 18.30
CA GLN A 379 -23.40 -3.79 17.67
C GLN A 379 -24.10 -4.10 16.35
N GLY A 380 -25.39 -4.44 16.43
CA GLY A 380 -26.21 -4.68 15.26
C GLY A 380 -27.56 -5.30 15.60
N GLY A 381 -28.19 -5.88 14.59
CA GLY A 381 -29.44 -6.63 14.75
C GLY A 381 -29.67 -7.57 13.58
N ILE A 382 -30.29 -8.72 13.84
CA ILE A 382 -30.69 -9.67 12.79
C ILE A 382 -32.10 -10.18 13.04
N THR A 383 -32.85 -10.32 11.94
CA THR A 383 -34.20 -10.85 11.87
C THR A 383 -34.22 -12.00 10.88
N LEU A 384 -34.84 -13.12 11.28
CA LEU A 384 -35.00 -14.29 10.42
C LEU A 384 -36.43 -14.37 9.87
N ASP A 385 -36.56 -14.73 8.60
CA ASP A 385 -37.82 -15.15 7.98
C ASP A 385 -37.65 -16.55 7.35
N PRO A 386 -37.78 -17.62 8.17
CA PRO A 386 -37.67 -18.99 7.70
C PRO A 386 -38.69 -19.36 6.62
N SER A 387 -39.88 -18.73 6.66
CA SER A 387 -40.98 -19.02 5.73
C SER A 387 -40.70 -18.48 4.32
N GLY A 388 -40.12 -17.28 4.25
CA GLY A 388 -39.62 -16.68 3.03
C GLY A 388 -38.20 -17.09 2.65
N ARG A 389 -37.57 -18.01 3.41
CA ARG A 389 -36.17 -18.46 3.22
C ARG A 389 -35.18 -17.30 3.17
N SER A 390 -35.37 -16.33 4.06
CA SER A 390 -34.57 -15.11 4.07
C SER A 390 -34.20 -14.65 5.48
N PHE A 391 -33.28 -13.71 5.55
CA PHE A 391 -32.91 -12.99 6.76
C PHE A 391 -32.50 -11.57 6.39
N SER A 392 -32.57 -10.67 7.36
CA SER A 392 -32.17 -9.28 7.20
C SER A 392 -31.65 -8.70 8.49
N GLY A 393 -30.89 -7.62 8.42
CA GLY A 393 -30.41 -6.96 9.61
C GLY A 393 -29.57 -5.74 9.31
N TYR A 394 -28.82 -5.33 10.33
CA TYR A 394 -27.88 -4.24 10.24
C TYR A 394 -26.65 -4.46 11.14
N SER A 395 -25.56 -3.79 10.81
CA SER A 395 -24.30 -3.75 11.58
C SER A 395 -23.92 -2.31 11.86
N ASP A 396 -23.61 -2.03 13.13
CA ASP A 396 -23.10 -0.73 13.61
C ASP A 396 -21.64 -0.85 14.09
N VAL A 397 -20.98 -1.97 13.79
CA VAL A 397 -19.57 -2.20 14.12
C VAL A 397 -18.72 -1.10 13.50
N LYS A 398 -17.81 -0.53 14.29
CA LYS A 398 -16.80 0.40 13.80
C LYS A 398 -15.62 0.46 14.75
N SER A 399 -14.43 0.43 14.18
CA SER A 399 -13.19 0.70 14.90
C SER A 399 -13.14 2.15 15.39
N LYS A 400 -12.15 2.48 16.22
CA LYS A 400 -11.91 3.85 16.69
C LYS A 400 -11.58 4.81 15.53
N LEU A 401 -10.93 4.31 14.49
CA LEU A 401 -10.48 5.09 13.33
C LEU A 401 -11.50 5.10 12.18
N SER A 402 -12.59 4.32 12.31
CA SER A 402 -13.74 4.30 11.40
C SER A 402 -14.63 5.55 11.53
N THR A 403 -14.03 6.74 11.46
CA THR A 403 -14.70 8.03 11.66
C THR A 403 -15.83 8.20 10.66
N GLY A 404 -16.99 8.71 11.08
CA GLY A 404 -18.13 8.90 10.18
C GLY A 404 -18.88 7.62 9.75
N ALA A 405 -18.40 6.43 10.13
CA ALA A 405 -19.10 5.17 9.83
C ALA A 405 -20.51 5.14 10.46
N GLY A 406 -21.52 5.01 9.60
CA GLY A 406 -22.92 4.82 9.94
C GLY A 406 -23.35 3.35 9.93
N ARG A 407 -24.67 3.12 9.98
CA ARG A 407 -25.27 1.78 9.92
C ARG A 407 -25.19 1.17 8.51
N LEU A 408 -24.82 -0.11 8.41
CA LEU A 408 -24.95 -0.90 7.19
C LEU A 408 -26.08 -1.92 7.33
N PHE A 409 -26.92 -2.05 6.31
CA PHE A 409 -28.02 -3.00 6.21
C PHE A 409 -27.61 -4.21 5.37
N PHE A 410 -28.13 -5.38 5.70
CA PHE A 410 -27.93 -6.60 4.90
C PHE A 410 -29.23 -7.37 4.69
N TYR A 411 -29.33 -8.05 3.54
CA TYR A 411 -30.43 -8.94 3.18
C TYR A 411 -29.90 -10.19 2.48
N GLY A 412 -30.33 -11.37 2.91
CA GLY A 412 -29.91 -12.64 2.32
C GLY A 412 -31.05 -13.63 2.11
N THR A 413 -30.90 -14.50 1.09
CA THR A 413 -31.85 -15.56 0.73
C THR A 413 -31.15 -16.90 0.52
N VAL A 414 -31.80 -18.00 0.92
CA VAL A 414 -31.30 -19.37 0.74
C VAL A 414 -32.22 -20.18 -0.16
N ASP A 415 -31.65 -21.10 -0.94
CA ASP A 415 -32.41 -21.91 -1.91
C ASP A 415 -33.12 -23.12 -1.28
N GLN A 416 -32.63 -23.60 -0.14
CA GLN A 416 -33.17 -24.75 0.59
C GLN A 416 -34.25 -24.35 1.62
N PRO A 417 -35.29 -25.18 1.84
CA PRO A 417 -36.26 -24.95 2.91
C PRO A 417 -35.60 -24.92 4.30
N VAL A 418 -35.86 -23.86 5.05
CA VAL A 418 -35.41 -23.73 6.45
C VAL A 418 -36.32 -24.58 7.34
N GLN A 419 -35.77 -25.61 7.97
CA GLN A 419 -36.50 -26.53 8.86
C GLN A 419 -36.48 -26.08 10.31
N ARG A 420 -35.40 -25.41 10.72
CA ARG A 420 -35.19 -24.90 12.07
C ARG A 420 -34.47 -23.57 11.99
N SER A 421 -34.66 -22.72 12.99
CA SER A 421 -34.00 -21.44 13.09
C SER A 421 -34.07 -20.94 14.52
N GLY A 422 -33.18 -20.02 14.89
CA GLY A 422 -33.27 -19.40 16.20
C GLY A 422 -32.22 -18.34 16.43
N ARG A 423 -32.36 -17.67 17.57
CA ARG A 423 -31.37 -16.76 18.13
C ARG A 423 -30.38 -17.55 18.98
N LEU A 424 -29.15 -17.07 19.05
CA LEU A 424 -28.12 -17.62 19.94
C LEU A 424 -27.78 -16.58 21.01
N THR A 425 -27.50 -17.03 22.22
CA THR A 425 -27.26 -16.17 23.39
C THR A 425 -26.11 -16.71 24.23
N GLY A 426 -25.52 -15.87 25.07
CA GLY A 426 -24.55 -16.29 26.09
C GLY A 426 -23.08 -16.16 25.69
N ALA A 427 -22.78 -15.47 24.58
CA ALA A 427 -21.42 -15.11 24.16
C ALA A 427 -21.19 -13.59 24.08
N GLY A 428 -22.11 -12.79 24.62
CA GLY A 428 -22.04 -11.33 24.60
C GLY A 428 -22.25 -10.72 23.21
N ARG A 429 -22.96 -11.45 22.33
CA ARG A 429 -23.29 -11.06 20.94
C ARG A 429 -24.74 -11.44 20.59
N ASP A 430 -25.61 -11.31 21.59
CA ASP A 430 -26.95 -11.86 21.60
C ASP A 430 -27.91 -11.09 20.66
N HIS A 431 -27.58 -9.86 20.25
CA HIS A 431 -28.35 -9.05 19.30
C HIS A 431 -28.08 -9.42 17.83
N VAL A 432 -26.91 -9.98 17.55
CA VAL A 432 -26.43 -10.26 16.19
C VAL A 432 -26.37 -11.76 15.87
N ALA A 433 -26.34 -12.62 16.89
CA ALA A 433 -26.17 -14.05 16.67
C ALA A 433 -27.49 -14.78 16.35
N ALA A 434 -27.50 -15.57 15.28
CA ALA A 434 -28.65 -16.33 14.83
C ALA A 434 -28.24 -17.55 14.00
N TRP A 435 -29.19 -18.42 13.64
CA TRP A 435 -28.91 -19.54 12.74
C TRP A 435 -30.13 -20.01 11.94
N LEU A 436 -29.85 -20.62 10.79
CA LEU A 436 -30.80 -21.35 9.95
C LEU A 436 -30.37 -22.83 9.86
N GLY A 437 -31.32 -23.75 9.87
CA GLY A 437 -31.10 -25.19 9.84
C GLY A 437 -31.82 -25.88 8.68
N PHE A 438 -31.14 -26.85 8.08
CA PHE A 438 -31.52 -27.50 6.83
C PHE A 438 -31.50 -29.03 6.96
N ASP A 439 -32.36 -29.70 6.18
CA ASP A 439 -32.31 -31.15 5.98
C ASP A 439 -31.43 -31.46 4.77
N THR A 440 -30.23 -31.97 5.04
CA THR A 440 -29.20 -32.25 4.05
C THR A 440 -29.03 -33.76 3.82
N ARG A 441 -30.07 -34.57 4.03
CA ARG A 441 -30.03 -36.02 3.76
C ARG A 441 -29.84 -36.35 2.28
N ILE A 442 -30.56 -35.64 1.41
CA ILE A 442 -30.56 -35.86 -0.05
C ILE A 442 -29.78 -34.74 -0.75
N ASN A 443 -30.24 -33.49 -0.63
CA ASN A 443 -29.53 -32.35 -1.18
C ASN A 443 -28.55 -31.79 -0.14
N LYS A 444 -27.25 -32.02 -0.39
CA LYS A 444 -26.15 -31.65 0.50
C LYS A 444 -25.73 -30.19 0.38
N THR A 445 -26.25 -29.47 -0.60
CA THR A 445 -25.82 -28.11 -0.95
C THR A 445 -26.85 -27.09 -0.52
N VAL A 446 -26.39 -25.98 0.08
CA VAL A 446 -27.19 -24.78 0.36
C VAL A 446 -26.50 -23.60 -0.33
N ASN A 447 -27.22 -22.92 -1.22
CA ASN A 447 -26.74 -21.69 -1.84
C ASN A 447 -27.35 -20.48 -1.11
N LEU A 448 -26.52 -19.48 -0.82
CA LEU A 448 -26.90 -18.20 -0.22
C LEU A 448 -26.58 -17.08 -1.21
N ARG A 449 -27.52 -16.16 -1.43
CA ARG A 449 -27.26 -14.87 -2.07
C ARG A 449 -27.51 -13.77 -1.04
N ILE A 450 -26.57 -12.86 -0.87
CA ILE A 450 -26.61 -11.80 0.16
C ILE A 450 -26.15 -10.48 -0.44
N ALA A 451 -26.78 -9.36 -0.06
CA ALA A 451 -26.35 -8.02 -0.44
C ALA A 451 -26.46 -7.05 0.74
N THR A 452 -25.74 -5.93 0.61
CA THR A 452 -25.64 -4.88 1.63
C THR A 452 -26.07 -3.51 1.09
N SER A 453 -26.26 -2.55 1.99
CA SER A 453 -26.52 -1.13 1.66
C SER A 453 -26.18 -0.24 2.85
N LEU A 454 -25.69 0.97 2.62
CA LEU A 454 -25.55 2.03 3.63
C LEU A 454 -26.79 2.94 3.69
N ILE A 455 -27.69 2.85 2.72
CA ILE A 455 -28.91 3.66 2.65
C ILE A 455 -30.06 3.00 3.44
N SER A 456 -30.42 1.76 3.13
CA SER A 456 -31.60 1.12 3.72
C SER A 456 -31.66 -0.39 3.49
N LEU A 457 -32.52 -1.07 4.24
CA LEU A 457 -32.81 -2.49 3.99
C LEU A 457 -33.47 -2.72 2.63
N ASP A 458 -34.32 -1.79 2.17
CA ASP A 458 -34.95 -1.91 0.86
C ASP A 458 -33.95 -1.71 -0.28
N GLN A 459 -32.97 -0.82 -0.08
CA GLN A 459 -31.86 -0.67 -1.03
C GLN A 459 -30.96 -1.92 -1.03
N ALA A 460 -30.71 -2.58 0.11
CA ALA A 460 -29.98 -3.85 0.13
C ALA A 460 -30.70 -4.96 -0.69
N LYS A 461 -32.04 -5.06 -0.60
CA LYS A 461 -32.82 -5.96 -1.45
C LYS A 461 -32.73 -5.59 -2.93
N HIS A 462 -32.69 -4.29 -3.23
CA HIS A 462 -32.57 -3.77 -4.59
C HIS A 462 -31.19 -4.09 -5.19
N ASN A 463 -30.11 -3.87 -4.44
CA ASN A 463 -28.74 -4.24 -4.83
C ASN A 463 -28.66 -5.75 -5.14
N LEU A 464 -29.25 -6.60 -4.29
CA LEU A 464 -29.32 -8.04 -4.55
C LEU A 464 -30.00 -8.36 -5.89
N ALA A 465 -31.13 -7.70 -6.19
CA ALA A 465 -31.87 -7.92 -7.41
C ALA A 465 -31.17 -7.36 -8.67
N LEU A 466 -30.36 -6.31 -8.52
CA LEU A 466 -29.56 -5.73 -9.59
C LEU A 466 -28.35 -6.60 -9.95
N GLU A 467 -27.68 -7.18 -8.96
CA GLU A 467 -26.36 -7.79 -9.14
C GLU A 467 -26.37 -9.32 -9.19
N ILE A 468 -27.34 -9.96 -8.53
CA ILE A 468 -27.48 -11.42 -8.50
C ILE A 468 -28.95 -11.82 -8.71
N ALA A 469 -29.30 -12.14 -9.95
CA ALA A 469 -30.64 -12.59 -10.31
C ALA A 469 -31.03 -13.91 -9.60
N PRO A 470 -32.34 -14.21 -9.45
CA PRO A 470 -32.78 -15.45 -8.82
C PRO A 470 -32.27 -16.75 -9.45
N ASP A 471 -31.92 -16.72 -10.75
CA ASP A 471 -31.43 -17.84 -11.54
C ASP A 471 -29.93 -17.82 -11.82
N ASP A 472 -29.20 -16.80 -11.34
CA ASP A 472 -27.74 -16.79 -11.38
C ASP A 472 -27.17 -17.97 -10.58
N THR A 473 -26.11 -18.58 -11.11
CA THR A 473 -25.32 -19.60 -10.41
C THR A 473 -24.02 -19.01 -9.88
N LEU A 474 -23.42 -19.68 -8.89
CA LEU A 474 -22.11 -19.28 -8.34
C LEU A 474 -21.05 -19.16 -9.45
N GLU A 475 -21.04 -20.09 -10.41
CA GLU A 475 -20.13 -20.04 -11.55
C GLU A 475 -20.39 -18.82 -12.43
N SER A 476 -21.65 -18.48 -12.72
CA SER A 476 -21.95 -17.31 -13.55
C SER A 476 -21.55 -15.99 -12.89
N VAL A 477 -21.73 -15.86 -11.57
CA VAL A 477 -21.30 -14.66 -10.82
C VAL A 477 -19.78 -14.59 -10.77
N ARG A 478 -19.13 -15.72 -10.50
CA ARG A 478 -17.66 -15.85 -10.52
C ARG A 478 -17.07 -15.45 -11.86
N ASP A 479 -17.62 -15.95 -12.96
CA ASP A 479 -17.10 -15.67 -14.29
C ASP A 479 -17.27 -14.18 -14.64
N ARG A 480 -18.34 -13.51 -14.18
CA ARG A 480 -18.51 -12.05 -14.30
C ARG A 480 -17.44 -11.28 -13.51
N ALA A 481 -17.16 -11.67 -12.27
CA ALA A 481 -16.10 -11.05 -11.47
C ALA A 481 -14.71 -11.29 -12.07
N ALA A 482 -14.42 -12.52 -12.52
CA ALA A 482 -13.19 -12.87 -13.22
C ALA A 482 -13.00 -12.04 -14.49
N GLN A 483 -14.06 -11.80 -15.26
CA GLN A 483 -14.01 -10.99 -16.47
C GLN A 483 -13.60 -9.54 -16.19
N GLN A 484 -14.10 -8.94 -15.10
CA GLN A 484 -13.71 -7.59 -14.69
C GLN A 484 -12.22 -7.53 -14.35
N TRP A 485 -11.73 -8.47 -13.54
CA TRP A 485 -10.31 -8.57 -13.20
C TRP A 485 -9.44 -8.81 -14.43
N ASN A 486 -9.79 -9.78 -15.29
CA ASN A 486 -9.00 -10.08 -16.48
C ASN A 486 -8.91 -8.90 -17.46
N ALA A 487 -9.97 -8.08 -17.57
CA ALA A 487 -9.95 -6.88 -18.40
C ALA A 487 -8.91 -5.85 -17.92
N LEU A 488 -8.76 -5.72 -16.60
CA LEU A 488 -7.87 -4.78 -15.94
C LEU A 488 -6.43 -5.33 -15.86
N LEU A 489 -6.26 -6.53 -15.31
CA LEU A 489 -4.97 -7.20 -15.14
C LEU A 489 -4.30 -7.49 -16.48
N GLY A 490 -5.08 -7.89 -17.49
CA GLY A 490 -4.57 -8.16 -18.85
C GLY A 490 -4.10 -6.92 -19.61
N ALA A 491 -4.20 -5.73 -19.02
CA ALA A 491 -3.56 -4.51 -19.53
C ALA A 491 -2.04 -4.59 -19.49
N VAL A 492 -1.45 -5.38 -18.58
CA VAL A 492 0.00 -5.58 -18.50
C VAL A 492 0.33 -7.02 -18.87
N GLN A 493 1.21 -7.21 -19.84
CA GLN A 493 1.68 -8.52 -20.29
C GLN A 493 3.20 -8.56 -20.27
N VAL A 494 3.76 -9.72 -19.90
CA VAL A 494 5.21 -9.92 -19.80
C VAL A 494 5.60 -11.25 -20.44
N ASP A 495 6.70 -11.23 -21.20
CA ASP A 495 7.29 -12.46 -21.75
C ASP A 495 8.49 -12.91 -20.91
N GLY A 496 8.76 -14.22 -20.95
CA GLY A 496 9.90 -14.82 -20.24
C GLY A 496 9.75 -14.87 -18.71
N ALA A 497 8.61 -14.44 -18.15
CA ALA A 497 8.33 -14.47 -16.72
C ALA A 497 8.02 -15.88 -16.21
N SER A 498 8.58 -16.23 -15.06
CA SER A 498 8.27 -17.46 -14.33
C SER A 498 6.84 -17.43 -13.77
N ARG A 499 6.35 -18.57 -13.26
CA ARG A 499 5.06 -18.64 -12.55
C ARG A 499 5.02 -17.71 -11.34
N ASP A 500 6.07 -17.66 -10.54
CA ASP A 500 6.18 -16.78 -9.37
C ASP A 500 6.19 -15.30 -9.79
N GLU A 501 6.91 -14.95 -10.85
CA GLU A 501 6.94 -13.58 -11.36
C GLU A 501 5.58 -13.12 -11.89
N LYS A 502 4.83 -14.01 -12.57
CA LYS A 502 3.43 -13.72 -12.96
C LYS A 502 2.52 -13.59 -11.75
N THR A 503 2.70 -14.45 -10.75
CA THR A 503 1.93 -14.39 -9.49
C THR A 503 2.17 -13.05 -8.79
N THR A 504 3.42 -12.63 -8.65
CA THR A 504 3.82 -11.34 -8.07
C THR A 504 3.24 -10.17 -8.87
N LEU A 505 3.40 -10.15 -10.20
CA LEU A 505 2.89 -9.08 -11.06
C LEU A 505 1.37 -8.91 -10.94
N TYR A 506 0.61 -9.99 -11.14
CA TYR A 506 -0.85 -9.90 -11.16
C TYR A 506 -1.45 -9.74 -9.77
N SER A 507 -0.80 -10.25 -8.71
CA SER A 507 -1.24 -9.99 -7.33
C SER A 507 -0.98 -8.53 -6.91
N ASN A 508 0.13 -7.93 -7.33
CA ASN A 508 0.37 -6.49 -7.11
C ASN A 508 -0.66 -5.65 -7.89
N LEU A 509 -0.93 -5.97 -9.16
CA LEU A 509 -1.99 -5.28 -9.91
C LEU A 509 -3.37 -5.44 -9.27
N TYR A 510 -3.68 -6.63 -8.73
CA TYR A 510 -4.91 -6.84 -7.97
C TYR A 510 -5.00 -5.91 -6.75
N ARG A 511 -3.94 -5.84 -5.93
CA ARG A 511 -3.91 -4.99 -4.73
C ARG A 511 -4.01 -3.50 -5.07
N LEU A 512 -3.35 -3.07 -6.13
CA LEU A 512 -3.45 -1.70 -6.65
C LEU A 512 -4.91 -1.28 -6.91
N PHE A 513 -5.71 -2.16 -7.52
CA PHE A 513 -7.10 -1.86 -7.87
C PHE A 513 -8.11 -2.36 -6.84
N LEU A 514 -7.67 -2.66 -5.60
CA LEU A 514 -8.56 -3.02 -4.50
C LEU A 514 -9.09 -1.79 -3.75
N TYR A 515 -8.28 -0.73 -3.68
CA TYR A 515 -8.58 0.55 -3.03
C TYR A 515 -8.41 1.70 -4.03
N PRO A 516 -8.96 2.90 -3.78
CA PRO A 516 -10.05 3.19 -2.84
C PRO A 516 -11.33 2.41 -3.18
N ASN A 517 -12.29 2.36 -2.27
CA ASN A 517 -13.55 1.66 -2.47
C ASN A 517 -14.69 2.60 -2.85
N GLU A 518 -15.58 2.12 -3.71
CA GLU A 518 -16.88 2.75 -3.94
C GLU A 518 -17.67 2.85 -2.63
N ALA A 519 -18.33 3.98 -2.40
CA ALA A 519 -19.20 4.21 -1.25
C ALA A 519 -20.63 4.62 -1.66
N TYR A 520 -21.00 4.39 -2.92
CA TYR A 520 -22.26 4.80 -3.52
C TYR A 520 -23.04 3.61 -4.06
N GLU A 521 -24.36 3.79 -4.19
CA GLU A 521 -25.29 2.73 -4.57
C GLU A 521 -26.17 3.18 -5.74
N ASN A 522 -26.57 2.24 -6.61
CA ASN A 522 -27.53 2.53 -7.67
C ASN A 522 -28.97 2.43 -7.14
N THR A 523 -29.59 3.57 -6.86
CA THR A 523 -31.00 3.69 -6.44
C THR A 523 -31.99 3.67 -7.61
N GLY A 524 -31.48 3.66 -8.85
CA GLY A 524 -32.25 3.59 -10.10
C GLY A 524 -32.39 2.17 -10.63
N SER A 525 -32.35 2.00 -11.95
CA SER A 525 -32.35 0.68 -12.60
C SER A 525 -31.00 0.39 -13.26
N ALA A 526 -30.73 -0.86 -13.65
CA ALA A 526 -29.53 -1.19 -14.41
C ALA A 526 -29.44 -0.42 -15.76
N ALA A 527 -30.58 -0.12 -16.38
CA ALA A 527 -30.63 0.61 -17.66
C ALA A 527 -30.56 2.14 -17.50
N GLN A 528 -30.93 2.65 -16.33
CA GLN A 528 -30.93 4.08 -16.00
C GLN A 528 -30.48 4.23 -14.54
N PRO A 529 -29.17 4.22 -14.28
CA PRO A 529 -28.66 4.29 -12.93
C PRO A 529 -28.87 5.67 -12.31
N VAL A 530 -29.11 5.70 -10.99
CA VAL A 530 -29.15 6.92 -10.17
C VAL A 530 -28.28 6.68 -8.95
N TYR A 531 -27.09 7.26 -8.97
CA TYR A 531 -26.09 7.05 -7.91
C TYR A 531 -26.31 7.98 -6.73
N ARG A 532 -26.41 7.38 -5.54
CA ARG A 532 -26.56 8.07 -4.26
C ARG A 532 -25.74 7.38 -3.20
N TYR A 533 -25.38 8.10 -2.16
CA TYR A 533 -24.62 7.56 -1.03
C TYR A 533 -25.08 8.16 0.28
N ALA A 534 -24.84 7.44 1.38
CA ALA A 534 -25.02 7.93 2.74
C ALA A 534 -23.73 8.65 3.16
N SER A 535 -23.72 9.99 3.15
CA SER A 535 -22.51 10.79 3.34
C SER A 535 -21.93 10.62 4.76
N PRO A 536 -20.67 10.15 4.92
CA PRO A 536 -19.98 10.10 6.21
C PRO A 536 -19.38 11.46 6.62
N PHE A 537 -19.45 12.46 5.73
CA PHE A 537 -18.86 13.79 5.90
C PHE A 537 -19.90 14.85 6.29
N SER A 538 -21.17 14.62 5.97
CA SER A 538 -22.29 15.46 6.36
C SER A 538 -22.78 15.15 7.78
N ALA A 539 -23.33 16.15 8.46
CA ALA A 539 -24.07 15.90 9.70
C ALA A 539 -25.29 15.00 9.42
N PRO A 540 -25.58 13.99 10.26
CA PRO A 540 -26.75 13.15 10.11
C PRO A 540 -28.04 13.97 10.23
N VAL A 541 -29.05 13.63 9.42
CA VAL A 541 -30.35 14.33 9.37
C VAL A 541 -31.41 13.64 10.25
N GLY A 542 -31.09 12.48 10.82
CA GLY A 542 -31.95 11.72 11.71
C GLY A 542 -31.20 10.63 12.47
N ALA A 543 -31.92 9.82 13.24
CA ALA A 543 -31.38 8.64 13.89
C ALA A 543 -31.58 7.40 13.01
N ASP A 544 -30.63 6.46 13.07
CA ASP A 544 -30.76 5.18 12.39
C ASP A 544 -31.96 4.38 12.93
N THR A 545 -32.72 3.77 12.02
CA THR A 545 -33.73 2.77 12.34
C THR A 545 -33.24 1.39 11.90
N PRO A 546 -33.89 0.28 12.31
CA PRO A 546 -33.52 -1.05 11.84
C PRO A 546 -33.59 -1.24 10.31
N THR A 547 -34.20 -0.32 9.57
CA THR A 547 -34.43 -0.44 8.12
C THR A 547 -33.95 0.76 7.29
N GLN A 548 -33.51 1.86 7.90
CA GLN A 548 -33.17 3.11 7.21
C GLN A 548 -32.06 3.87 7.95
N THR A 549 -31.08 4.39 7.22
CA THR A 549 -29.99 5.22 7.75
C THR A 549 -30.48 6.59 8.23
N GLY A 550 -29.83 7.14 9.26
CA GLY A 550 -29.96 8.52 9.72
C GLY A 550 -29.00 9.50 9.03
N ALA A 551 -28.07 8.99 8.21
CA ALA A 551 -27.14 9.79 7.44
C ALA A 551 -27.85 10.68 6.40
N HIS A 552 -27.20 11.76 6.01
CA HIS A 552 -27.66 12.57 4.88
C HIS A 552 -27.39 11.81 3.57
N VAL A 553 -28.44 11.43 2.85
CA VAL A 553 -28.32 10.75 1.55
C VAL A 553 -28.20 11.79 0.45
N VAL A 554 -27.11 11.75 -0.31
CA VAL A 554 -26.73 12.75 -1.32
C VAL A 554 -26.61 12.09 -2.70
N ASP A 555 -26.85 12.84 -3.76
CA ASP A 555 -26.61 12.41 -5.14
C ASP A 555 -25.10 12.43 -5.45
N GLY A 556 -24.60 11.41 -6.15
CA GLY A 556 -23.20 11.37 -6.60
C GLY A 556 -22.54 10.00 -6.40
N LYS A 557 -21.26 9.95 -6.77
CA LYS A 557 -20.37 8.81 -6.56
C LYS A 557 -19.29 9.22 -5.58
N ASP A 558 -19.30 8.68 -4.37
CA ASP A 558 -18.29 8.93 -3.35
C ASP A 558 -17.33 7.73 -3.25
N PHE A 559 -16.08 7.99 -2.85
CA PHE A 559 -15.04 6.99 -2.68
C PHE A 559 -14.36 7.15 -1.32
N VAL A 560 -14.02 6.03 -0.68
CA VAL A 560 -13.48 5.99 0.68
C VAL A 560 -12.37 4.95 0.80
N ASN A 561 -11.85 4.73 2.02
CA ASN A 561 -10.80 3.74 2.31
C ASN A 561 -9.49 4.05 1.57
N ASN A 562 -8.93 5.24 1.82
CA ASN A 562 -7.66 5.66 1.22
C ASN A 562 -6.80 6.47 2.18
N GLY A 563 -5.53 6.08 2.29
CA GLY A 563 -4.46 6.88 2.86
C GLY A 563 -3.73 7.65 1.79
N PHE A 564 -3.94 8.97 1.72
CA PHE A 564 -3.20 9.77 0.74
C PHE A 564 -1.73 9.87 1.11
N TRP A 565 -1.39 9.81 2.40
CA TRP A 565 0.01 9.81 2.82
C TRP A 565 0.75 8.70 2.12
N ASP A 566 0.19 7.50 1.95
CA ASP A 566 0.76 6.36 1.23
C ASP A 566 0.63 6.55 -0.30
N THR A 567 -0.62 6.52 -0.76
CA THR A 567 -0.98 6.25 -2.15
C THR A 567 -0.54 7.31 -3.16
N TYR A 568 -0.26 8.55 -2.74
CA TYR A 568 0.15 9.61 -3.67
C TYR A 568 1.46 9.28 -4.39
N ARG A 569 2.34 8.48 -3.79
CA ARG A 569 3.66 8.16 -4.34
C ARG A 569 3.56 7.38 -5.64
N THR A 570 2.71 6.35 -5.68
CA THR A 570 2.71 5.35 -6.77
C THR A 570 1.32 4.91 -7.21
N ALA A 571 0.36 4.71 -6.31
CA ALA A 571 -0.96 4.21 -6.67
C ALA A 571 -1.74 5.21 -7.55
N TRP A 572 -1.83 6.49 -7.14
CA TRP A 572 -2.48 7.53 -7.94
C TRP A 572 -1.82 7.74 -9.31
N PRO A 573 -0.48 7.82 -9.44
CA PRO A 573 0.19 7.81 -10.73
C PRO A 573 -0.15 6.61 -11.61
N ALA A 574 -0.35 5.44 -11.03
CA ALA A 574 -0.72 4.23 -11.76
C ALA A 574 -2.15 4.33 -12.27
N TYR A 575 -3.11 4.78 -11.46
CA TYR A 575 -4.49 5.02 -11.93
C TYR A 575 -4.53 6.03 -13.06
N VAL A 576 -3.79 7.14 -12.93
CA VAL A 576 -3.71 8.19 -13.97
C VAL A 576 -3.12 7.65 -15.28
N LEU A 577 -2.21 6.68 -15.23
CA LEU A 577 -1.61 6.09 -16.42
C LEU A 577 -2.48 4.99 -17.04
N LEU A 578 -3.00 4.08 -16.21
CA LEU A 578 -3.65 2.84 -16.65
C LEU A 578 -5.16 3.01 -16.84
N THR A 579 -5.82 3.77 -15.96
CA THR A 579 -7.27 3.95 -15.90
C THR A 579 -7.68 5.43 -15.72
N PRO A 580 -7.19 6.37 -16.56
CA PRO A 580 -7.37 7.81 -16.34
C PRO A 580 -8.83 8.26 -16.22
N THR A 581 -9.76 7.60 -16.92
CA THR A 581 -11.19 7.92 -16.80
C THR A 581 -11.71 7.60 -15.40
N GLN A 582 -11.45 6.38 -14.91
CA GLN A 582 -11.83 5.97 -13.55
C GLN A 582 -11.09 6.79 -12.49
N ALA A 583 -9.81 7.12 -12.71
CA ALA A 583 -9.07 8.02 -11.82
C ALA A 583 -9.78 9.37 -11.66
N GLY A 584 -10.26 9.98 -12.75
CA GLY A 584 -11.04 11.22 -12.67
C GLY A 584 -12.36 11.07 -11.92
N GLU A 585 -13.08 9.96 -12.09
CA GLU A 585 -14.31 9.68 -11.33
C GLU A 585 -14.02 9.52 -9.83
N MET A 586 -12.95 8.79 -9.46
CA MET A 586 -12.52 8.66 -8.07
C MET A 586 -12.13 10.01 -7.47
N ILE A 587 -11.39 10.84 -8.21
CA ILE A 587 -11.01 12.19 -7.79
C ILE A 587 -12.25 13.04 -7.52
N ASP A 588 -13.25 13.04 -8.42
CA ASP A 588 -14.46 13.85 -8.19
C ASP A 588 -15.26 13.36 -6.97
N GLY A 589 -15.23 12.05 -6.67
CA GLY A 589 -15.78 11.52 -5.41
C GLY A 589 -15.04 12.04 -4.17
N PHE A 590 -13.70 12.10 -4.19
CA PHE A 590 -12.96 12.75 -3.10
C PHE A 590 -13.26 14.26 -3.03
N VAL A 591 -13.44 14.94 -4.17
CA VAL A 591 -13.88 16.35 -4.20
C VAL A 591 -15.30 16.51 -3.67
N GLN A 592 -16.16 15.50 -3.83
CA GLN A 592 -17.49 15.49 -3.23
C GLN A 592 -17.42 15.54 -1.69
N GLN A 593 -16.39 14.97 -1.05
CA GLN A 593 -16.15 15.12 0.39
C GLN A 593 -15.97 16.60 0.79
N TYR A 594 -15.27 17.39 -0.04
CA TYR A 594 -15.15 18.83 0.17
C TYR A 594 -16.49 19.55 0.02
N ARG A 595 -17.33 19.15 -0.93
CA ARG A 595 -18.67 19.73 -1.10
C ARG A 595 -19.59 19.41 0.09
N ASP A 596 -19.46 18.21 0.66
CA ASP A 596 -20.27 17.73 1.78
C ASP A 596 -19.81 18.27 3.14
N GLY A 597 -18.52 18.15 3.44
CA GLY A 597 -17.94 18.44 4.76
C GLY A 597 -16.94 19.60 4.79
N GLY A 598 -16.62 20.19 3.64
CA GLY A 598 -15.71 21.33 3.52
C GLY A 598 -14.23 20.98 3.49
N TRP A 599 -13.87 19.70 3.50
CA TRP A 599 -12.49 19.20 3.42
C TRP A 599 -12.43 17.87 2.67
N ILE A 600 -11.29 17.59 2.04
CA ILE A 600 -10.94 16.24 1.60
C ILE A 600 -10.21 15.56 2.76
N ALA A 601 -10.52 14.29 3.02
CA ALA A 601 -9.84 13.53 4.07
C ALA A 601 -8.35 13.34 3.75
N ARG A 602 -7.49 13.41 4.79
CA ARG A 602 -6.08 12.95 4.66
C ARG A 602 -6.00 11.43 4.61
N TRP A 603 -6.77 10.81 5.50
CA TRP A 603 -7.05 9.38 5.55
C TRP A 603 -8.57 9.22 5.63
N SER A 604 -9.16 8.45 4.72
CA SER A 604 -10.60 8.16 4.69
C SER A 604 -10.87 6.73 5.12
N SER A 605 -11.70 6.52 6.15
CA SER A 605 -12.31 5.22 6.47
C SER A 605 -13.55 5.40 7.37
N PRO A 606 -14.77 5.45 6.81
CA PRO A 606 -15.01 6.12 5.54
C PRO A 606 -14.86 7.65 5.66
N GLY A 607 -15.02 8.23 6.86
CA GLY A 607 -14.89 9.67 7.13
C GLY A 607 -13.46 10.12 7.43
N TYR A 608 -13.31 11.29 8.05
CA TYR A 608 -12.01 11.94 8.33
C TYR A 608 -11.21 11.27 9.47
N ALA A 609 -10.40 10.26 9.16
CA ALA A 609 -9.52 9.63 10.14
C ALA A 609 -8.28 10.50 10.42
N ASP A 610 -7.88 10.63 11.69
CA ASP A 610 -6.69 11.41 12.09
C ASP A 610 -5.43 10.55 12.17
N LEU A 611 -4.87 10.23 11.00
CA LEU A 611 -3.65 9.43 10.86
C LEU A 611 -2.68 10.02 9.86
N MET A 612 -1.42 9.65 10.04
CA MET A 612 -0.28 10.07 9.23
C MET A 612 -0.15 11.60 9.13
N VAL A 613 0.77 12.05 8.28
CA VAL A 613 1.08 13.46 8.05
C VAL A 613 0.76 13.89 6.61
N GLY A 614 0.85 15.18 6.31
CA GLY A 614 0.63 15.73 4.96
C GLY A 614 -0.84 15.80 4.51
N THR A 615 -1.10 16.57 3.46
CA THR A 615 -2.41 16.70 2.78
C THR A 615 -2.28 16.18 1.34
N SER A 616 -1.76 14.96 1.20
CA SER A 616 -1.21 14.44 -0.07
C SER A 616 -2.24 14.15 -1.18
N ALA A 617 -3.53 14.46 -0.98
CA ALA A 617 -4.47 14.62 -2.07
C ALA A 617 -4.08 15.81 -2.99
N ASP A 618 -3.45 16.86 -2.40
CA ASP A 618 -2.96 18.06 -3.09
C ASP A 618 -2.02 17.71 -4.27
N VAL A 619 -0.85 17.16 -3.96
CA VAL A 619 -0.42 15.82 -4.40
C VAL A 619 -1.01 15.21 -5.68
N ALA A 620 -1.64 14.07 -5.42
CA ALA A 620 -2.17 13.14 -6.40
C ALA A 620 -3.07 13.83 -7.45
N PHE A 621 -3.93 14.76 -7.04
CA PHE A 621 -4.95 15.31 -7.91
C PHE A 621 -4.41 16.46 -8.77
N SER A 622 -3.45 17.24 -8.26
CA SER A 622 -2.69 18.19 -9.08
C SER A 622 -1.91 17.46 -10.16
N ASP A 623 -1.26 16.34 -9.80
CA ASP A 623 -0.54 15.49 -10.73
C ASP A 623 -1.45 14.92 -11.84
N ALA A 624 -2.63 14.40 -11.46
CA ALA A 624 -3.64 13.92 -12.41
C ALA A 624 -4.08 15.01 -13.41
N TRP A 625 -4.34 16.24 -12.93
CA TRP A 625 -4.64 17.36 -13.81
C TRP A 625 -3.45 17.68 -14.73
N LEU A 626 -2.23 17.74 -14.22
CA LEU A 626 -1.06 18.03 -15.05
C LEU A 626 -0.81 16.94 -16.12
N LYS A 627 -1.23 15.70 -15.86
CA LYS A 627 -1.13 14.55 -16.79
C LYS A 627 -2.29 14.42 -17.79
N GLY A 628 -3.37 15.18 -17.63
CA GLY A 628 -4.44 15.26 -18.63
C GLY A 628 -5.80 14.71 -18.21
N VAL A 629 -5.97 14.29 -16.95
CA VAL A 629 -7.27 13.90 -16.40
C VAL A 629 -8.12 15.16 -16.19
N ARG A 630 -9.32 15.23 -16.80
CA ARG A 630 -10.15 16.45 -16.86
C ARG A 630 -11.60 16.26 -16.41
N ASN A 631 -12.02 15.02 -16.14
CA ASN A 631 -13.39 14.65 -15.79
C ASN A 631 -13.66 14.75 -14.28
N PHE A 632 -13.17 15.81 -13.63
CA PHE A 632 -13.48 16.17 -12.24
C PHE A 632 -13.50 17.69 -12.08
N ASP A 633 -14.15 18.18 -11.02
CA ASP A 633 -14.24 19.60 -10.70
C ASP A 633 -12.94 20.14 -10.10
N VAL A 634 -12.03 20.55 -10.98
CA VAL A 634 -10.74 21.14 -10.60
C VAL A 634 -10.90 22.43 -9.79
N ALA A 635 -11.99 23.18 -9.97
CA ALA A 635 -12.19 24.45 -9.27
C ALA A 635 -12.45 24.18 -7.78
N SER A 636 -13.38 23.27 -7.46
CA SER A 636 -13.63 22.84 -6.07
C SER A 636 -12.40 22.16 -5.46
N PHE A 637 -11.72 21.29 -6.22
CA PHE A 637 -10.46 20.68 -5.77
C PHE A 637 -9.41 21.73 -5.40
N TYR A 638 -9.15 22.69 -6.28
CA TYR A 638 -8.14 23.71 -6.03
C TYR A 638 -8.47 24.56 -4.80
N GLN A 639 -9.75 24.90 -4.59
CA GLN A 639 -10.17 25.60 -3.37
C GLN A 639 -9.97 24.74 -2.11
N SER A 640 -10.13 23.42 -2.18
CA SER A 640 -9.78 22.52 -1.07
C SER A 640 -8.27 22.54 -0.79
N ALA A 641 -7.44 22.36 -1.80
CA ALA A 641 -5.98 22.32 -1.64
C ALA A 641 -5.43 23.65 -1.09
N LEU A 642 -5.97 24.79 -1.56
CA LEU A 642 -5.66 26.10 -0.98
C LEU A 642 -6.07 26.18 0.48
N LYS A 643 -7.24 25.65 0.85
CA LYS A 643 -7.73 25.65 2.23
C LYS A 643 -6.79 24.83 3.14
N ASP A 644 -6.38 23.64 2.70
CA ASP A 644 -5.40 22.80 3.40
C ASP A 644 -4.08 23.53 3.68
N ALA A 645 -3.63 24.35 2.72
CA ALA A 645 -2.35 25.06 2.81
C ALA A 645 -2.42 26.45 3.47
N SER A 646 -3.63 26.97 3.78
CA SER A 646 -3.82 28.36 4.24
C SER A 646 -4.79 28.56 5.40
N VAL A 647 -5.47 27.51 5.88
CA VAL A 647 -6.52 27.62 6.91
C VAL A 647 -6.33 26.57 7.99
N VAL A 648 -6.32 27.02 9.25
CA VAL A 648 -6.28 26.11 10.41
C VAL A 648 -7.58 25.31 10.47
N SER A 649 -7.49 23.98 10.36
CA SER A 649 -8.68 23.14 10.43
C SER A 649 -9.22 23.04 11.85
N PRO A 650 -10.56 23.18 12.05
CA PRO A 650 -11.20 22.87 13.31
C PRO A 650 -11.51 21.37 13.48
N LEU A 651 -11.29 20.54 12.46
CA LEU A 651 -11.61 19.11 12.47
C LEU A 651 -10.33 18.27 12.46
N ALA A 652 -10.20 17.36 13.43
CA ALA A 652 -9.17 16.33 13.41
C ALA A 652 -9.27 15.51 12.10
N GLY A 653 -8.13 15.01 11.58
CA GLY A 653 -8.11 14.27 10.32
C GLY A 653 -8.16 15.10 9.03
N THR A 654 -8.23 16.43 9.13
CA THR A 654 -8.28 17.34 7.96
C THR A 654 -7.28 18.49 8.11
N GLY A 655 -6.88 19.12 7.00
CA GLY A 655 -5.91 20.22 7.02
C GLY A 655 -4.54 19.83 7.55
N ARG A 656 -3.66 20.82 7.65
CA ARG A 656 -2.29 20.64 8.15
C ARG A 656 -2.21 20.92 9.65
N LYS A 657 -1.62 20.01 10.42
CA LYS A 657 -1.36 20.24 11.85
C LYS A 657 -0.27 21.31 12.03
N GLY A 658 -0.44 22.18 13.04
CA GLY A 658 0.51 23.25 13.33
C GLY A 658 0.44 24.47 12.40
N LEU A 659 -0.50 24.50 11.45
CA LEU A 659 -0.60 25.54 10.44
C LEU A 659 -0.78 26.95 11.01
N GLN A 660 -1.29 27.07 12.24
CA GLN A 660 -1.47 28.36 12.89
C GLN A 660 -0.18 29.18 13.04
N ARG A 661 0.98 28.50 13.02
CA ARG A 661 2.32 29.12 13.02
C ARG A 661 3.19 28.68 11.85
N SER A 662 3.02 27.45 11.35
CA SER A 662 3.98 26.87 10.41
C SER A 662 4.00 27.54 9.04
N ILE A 663 2.87 28.12 8.61
CA ILE A 663 2.78 28.90 7.37
C ILE A 663 3.68 30.15 7.38
N PHE A 664 3.90 30.73 8.56
CA PHE A 664 4.70 31.94 8.75
C PHE A 664 6.17 31.61 9.08
N ASN A 665 6.39 30.59 9.91
CA ASN A 665 7.74 30.15 10.28
C ASN A 665 8.49 29.45 9.13
N GLY A 666 7.75 28.96 8.13
CA GLY A 666 8.28 28.13 7.05
C GLY A 666 8.67 26.72 7.49
N TYR A 667 8.14 26.25 8.64
CA TYR A 667 8.23 24.87 9.14
C TYR A 667 7.25 24.66 10.30
N THR A 668 6.78 23.43 10.48
CA THR A 668 6.03 23.00 11.66
C THR A 668 7.00 22.74 12.80
N ASP A 669 6.77 23.42 13.92
CA ASP A 669 7.68 23.38 15.06
C ASP A 669 7.55 22.09 15.90
N THR A 670 8.57 21.83 16.71
CA THR A 670 8.70 20.63 17.57
C THR A 670 7.62 20.50 18.66
N GLY A 671 6.75 21.49 18.84
CA GLY A 671 5.58 21.38 19.71
C GLY A 671 4.43 20.59 19.09
N VAL A 672 4.52 20.28 17.79
CA VAL A 672 3.63 19.35 17.08
C VAL A 672 4.36 18.02 16.91
N ASP A 673 3.71 16.93 17.27
CA ASP A 673 4.24 15.58 17.05
C ASP A 673 4.56 15.40 15.55
N GLU A 674 5.71 14.82 15.25
CA GLU A 674 6.18 14.58 13.88
C GLU A 674 6.32 15.86 13.03
N GLY A 675 6.55 17.01 13.69
CA GLY A 675 6.56 18.32 13.04
C GLY A 675 7.51 18.45 11.84
N LEU A 676 8.65 17.76 11.83
CA LEU A 676 9.52 17.72 10.65
C LEU A 676 8.85 16.99 9.49
N SER A 677 8.26 15.82 9.71
CA SER A 677 7.56 15.06 8.66
C SER A 677 6.36 15.83 8.09
N TRP A 678 5.58 16.49 8.97
CA TRP A 678 4.54 17.44 8.56
C TRP A 678 5.05 18.54 7.63
N SER A 679 6.23 19.07 7.93
CA SER A 679 6.86 20.10 7.12
C SER A 679 7.29 19.56 5.77
N MET A 680 8.01 18.43 5.77
CA MET A 680 8.62 17.87 4.56
C MET A 680 7.56 17.46 3.53
N ASP A 681 6.48 16.79 3.95
CA ASP A 681 5.35 16.49 3.07
C ASP A 681 4.60 17.77 2.66
N GLY A 682 4.47 18.74 3.56
CA GLY A 682 3.89 20.05 3.26
C GLY A 682 4.57 20.77 2.09
N TYR A 683 5.90 20.66 1.96
CA TYR A 683 6.65 21.28 0.86
C TYR A 683 6.38 20.61 -0.49
N ILE A 684 6.19 19.28 -0.51
CA ILE A 684 5.80 18.54 -1.71
C ILE A 684 4.37 18.93 -2.11
N ASN A 685 3.46 19.04 -1.14
CA ASN A 685 2.08 19.49 -1.36
C ASN A 685 2.04 20.92 -1.94
N ASP A 686 2.82 21.85 -1.37
CA ASP A 686 2.90 23.24 -1.86
C ASP A 686 3.50 23.31 -3.27
N PHE A 687 4.51 22.49 -3.58
CA PHE A 687 5.04 22.38 -4.94
C PHE A 687 3.95 21.96 -5.95
N ALA A 688 3.15 20.96 -5.61
CA ALA A 688 2.07 20.46 -6.46
C ALA A 688 0.95 21.50 -6.66
N ILE A 689 0.51 22.15 -5.56
CA ILE A 689 -0.46 23.26 -5.60
C ILE A 689 0.05 24.39 -6.50
N GLY A 690 1.33 24.76 -6.35
CA GLY A 690 1.95 25.81 -7.16
C GLY A 690 2.00 25.48 -8.65
N ASN A 691 2.24 24.21 -9.01
CA ASN A 691 2.23 23.77 -10.41
C ASN A 691 0.81 23.70 -10.99
N LEU A 692 -0.19 23.29 -10.20
CA LEU A 692 -1.58 23.34 -10.62
C LEU A 692 -2.04 24.78 -10.83
N ALA A 693 -1.72 25.69 -9.90
CA ALA A 693 -2.03 27.10 -10.00
C ALA A 693 -1.43 27.72 -11.28
N ASP A 694 -0.19 27.38 -11.61
CA ASP A 694 0.47 27.83 -12.84
C ASP A 694 -0.24 27.33 -14.11
N ALA A 695 -0.69 26.07 -14.11
CA ALA A 695 -1.50 25.54 -15.20
C ALA A 695 -2.84 26.28 -15.31
N LEU A 696 -3.56 26.47 -14.20
CA LEU A 696 -4.87 27.15 -14.16
C LEU A 696 -4.78 28.63 -14.49
N ALA A 697 -3.65 29.31 -14.21
CA ALA A 697 -3.41 30.68 -14.65
C ALA A 697 -3.54 30.84 -16.17
N THR A 698 -3.34 29.76 -16.93
CA THR A 698 -3.48 29.73 -18.39
C THR A 698 -4.66 28.90 -18.90
N GLN A 699 -5.24 28.03 -18.07
CA GLN A 699 -6.25 27.01 -18.44
C GLN A 699 -7.46 26.99 -17.49
N HIS A 700 -8.02 28.15 -17.16
CA HIS A 700 -9.25 28.29 -16.37
C HIS A 700 -10.49 28.49 -17.26
N ALA A 701 -11.67 28.28 -16.70
CA ALA A 701 -12.92 28.68 -17.35
C ALA A 701 -12.96 30.21 -17.51
N ALA A 702 -13.49 30.72 -18.63
CA ALA A 702 -13.44 32.16 -18.94
C ALA A 702 -14.12 33.07 -17.88
N ASP A 703 -15.04 32.50 -17.09
CA ASP A 703 -15.79 33.15 -16.03
C ASP A 703 -15.34 32.74 -14.61
N ASP A 704 -14.20 32.06 -14.49
CA ASP A 704 -13.63 31.67 -13.20
C ASP A 704 -13.34 32.91 -12.33
N PRO A 705 -14.05 33.08 -11.20
CA PRO A 705 -13.88 34.25 -10.33
C PRO A 705 -12.52 34.30 -9.63
N TYR A 706 -11.77 33.19 -9.64
CA TYR A 706 -10.46 33.06 -9.01
C TYR A 706 -9.29 33.28 -9.98
N ALA A 707 -9.56 33.40 -11.28
CA ALA A 707 -8.56 33.48 -12.34
C ALA A 707 -7.40 34.46 -12.08
N ALA A 708 -7.70 35.61 -11.46
CA ALA A 708 -6.74 36.68 -11.22
C ALA A 708 -5.68 36.35 -10.14
N TYR A 709 -5.85 35.27 -9.37
CA TYR A 709 -4.99 34.94 -8.23
C TYR A 709 -4.05 33.77 -8.50
N TYR A 710 -4.36 32.90 -9.48
CA TYR A 710 -3.56 31.72 -9.79
C TYR A 710 -2.07 31.99 -9.98
N ALA A 711 -1.70 33.08 -10.66
CA ALA A 711 -0.29 33.42 -10.87
C ALA A 711 0.44 33.84 -9.58
N ASP A 712 -0.26 34.54 -8.67
CA ASP A 712 0.28 34.94 -7.38
C ASP A 712 0.46 33.70 -6.49
N ASP A 713 -0.54 32.80 -6.47
CA ASP A 713 -0.48 31.53 -5.74
C ASP A 713 0.61 30.61 -6.27
N ALA A 714 0.73 30.46 -7.60
CA ALA A 714 1.78 29.66 -8.23
C ALA A 714 3.18 30.08 -7.76
N ARG A 715 3.42 31.39 -7.69
CA ARG A 715 4.69 31.94 -7.21
C ARG A 715 4.90 31.67 -5.72
N TYR A 716 3.88 31.83 -4.89
CA TYR A 716 3.95 31.66 -3.44
C TYR A 716 4.15 30.20 -3.03
N TYR A 717 3.36 29.28 -3.57
CA TYR A 717 3.43 27.87 -3.18
C TYR A 717 4.67 27.16 -3.76
N ARG A 718 5.14 27.52 -4.96
CA ARG A 718 6.47 27.07 -5.43
C ARG A 718 7.61 27.57 -4.56
N ASN A 719 7.50 28.79 -4.02
CA ASN A 719 8.47 29.32 -3.07
C ASN A 719 8.46 28.54 -1.75
N ARG A 720 7.28 28.24 -1.21
CA ARG A 720 7.13 27.39 -0.01
C ARG A 720 7.65 25.96 -0.21
N GLY A 721 7.60 25.43 -1.43
CA GLY A 721 8.24 24.16 -1.77
C GLY A 721 9.76 24.11 -1.53
N LEU A 722 10.42 25.26 -1.36
CA LEU A 722 11.85 25.40 -1.04
C LEU A 722 12.13 25.50 0.47
N ASP A 723 11.12 25.55 1.33
CA ASP A 723 11.30 25.79 2.76
C ASP A 723 11.90 24.60 3.53
N TYR A 724 12.07 23.43 2.91
CA TYR A 724 12.81 22.29 3.47
C TYR A 724 14.22 22.66 3.97
N VAL A 725 14.83 23.70 3.37
CA VAL A 725 16.12 24.26 3.80
C VAL A 725 16.10 24.79 5.23
N ASN A 726 14.92 25.14 5.76
CA ASN A 726 14.73 25.57 7.14
C ASN A 726 15.03 24.48 8.13
N LEU A 727 14.92 23.21 7.74
CA LEU A 727 15.14 22.10 8.65
C LEU A 727 16.50 21.43 8.43
N PHE A 728 17.30 21.87 7.44
CA PHE A 728 18.63 21.32 7.22
C PHE A 728 19.67 21.92 8.17
N ASN A 729 20.20 21.11 9.09
CA ASN A 729 21.27 21.52 9.98
C ASN A 729 22.63 21.11 9.38
N ALA A 730 23.37 22.08 8.83
CA ALA A 730 24.64 21.82 8.16
C ALA A 730 25.75 21.26 9.10
N ASP A 731 25.73 21.60 10.39
CA ASP A 731 26.71 21.09 11.36
C ASP A 731 26.51 19.61 11.67
N VAL A 732 25.27 19.14 11.53
CA VAL A 732 24.83 17.76 11.73
C VAL A 732 24.83 16.97 10.41
N GLY A 733 24.52 17.63 9.29
CA GLY A 733 24.42 17.02 7.96
C GLY A 733 23.11 16.28 7.69
N PHE A 734 22.04 16.64 8.41
CA PHE A 734 20.71 16.04 8.33
C PHE A 734 19.60 17.08 8.54
N PHE A 735 18.37 16.70 8.20
CA PHE A 735 17.19 17.45 8.60
C PHE A 735 16.89 17.21 10.08
N VAL A 736 16.61 18.26 10.83
CA VAL A 736 16.38 18.22 12.29
C VAL A 736 15.21 19.12 12.62
N GLY A 737 14.31 18.69 13.51
CA GLY A 737 13.21 19.52 13.98
C GLY A 737 13.69 20.82 14.62
N ARG A 738 12.89 21.88 14.48
CA ARG A 738 13.14 23.20 15.08
C ARG A 738 11.98 23.62 15.97
N ALA A 739 12.30 24.20 17.11
CA ALA A 739 11.31 24.82 17.99
C ALA A 739 10.77 26.12 17.38
N ALA A 740 9.65 26.62 17.93
CA ALA A 740 9.00 27.84 17.48
C ALA A 740 9.91 29.08 17.54
N ASN A 741 10.91 29.08 18.43
CA ASN A 741 11.91 30.16 18.55
C ASN A 741 13.16 29.96 17.66
N GLY A 742 13.14 28.99 16.74
CA GLY A 742 14.22 28.71 15.79
C GLY A 742 15.33 27.80 16.31
N GLN A 743 15.31 27.39 17.58
CA GLN A 743 16.33 26.49 18.13
C GLN A 743 16.17 25.06 17.57
N TRP A 744 17.29 24.43 17.20
CA TRP A 744 17.31 23.02 16.80
C TRP A 744 16.96 22.11 17.97
N ARG A 745 16.16 21.06 17.73
CA ARG A 745 15.88 20.01 18.73
C ARG A 745 17.16 19.31 19.16
N TYR A 746 18.03 19.01 18.19
CA TYR A 746 19.30 18.34 18.40
C TYR A 746 20.46 19.12 17.77
N GLY A 747 21.52 19.30 18.55
CA GLY A 747 22.83 19.71 18.05
C GLY A 747 23.70 18.50 17.71
N LYS A 748 24.90 18.76 17.18
CA LYS A 748 25.86 17.73 16.76
C LYS A 748 26.22 16.71 17.86
N ALA A 749 26.24 17.13 19.12
CA ALA A 749 26.63 16.26 20.23
C ALA A 749 25.58 15.20 20.59
N ASP A 750 24.30 15.51 20.38
CA ASP A 750 23.16 14.70 20.86
C ASP A 750 22.28 14.18 19.72
N PHE A 751 22.72 14.38 18.47
CA PHE A 751 22.03 13.91 17.29
C PHE A 751 22.38 12.46 17.00
N ASP A 752 21.33 11.68 16.75
CA ASP A 752 21.40 10.27 16.43
C ASP A 752 20.60 10.03 15.13
N PRO A 753 21.26 9.66 14.02
CA PRO A 753 20.59 9.51 12.74
C PRO A 753 19.77 8.22 12.61
N ILE A 754 19.95 7.24 13.50
CA ILE A 754 19.22 5.96 13.49
C ILE A 754 18.12 5.91 14.58
N ARG A 755 17.84 7.04 15.21
CA ARG A 755 16.74 7.18 16.17
C ARG A 755 15.43 7.41 15.44
N TRP A 756 14.48 6.53 15.68
CA TRP A 756 13.15 6.58 15.10
C TRP A 756 12.18 7.43 15.93
N GLY A 757 11.20 8.03 15.26
CA GLY A 757 10.13 8.77 15.91
C GLY A 757 10.48 10.20 16.32
N GLY A 758 9.49 10.89 16.88
CA GLY A 758 9.60 12.25 17.43
C GLY A 758 9.42 13.30 16.36
N ASP A 759 10.49 13.62 15.63
CA ASP A 759 10.41 14.50 14.45
C ASP A 759 9.98 13.72 13.19
N TYR A 760 10.23 12.41 13.17
CA TYR A 760 10.10 11.52 12.03
C TYR A 760 8.91 10.58 12.20
N THR A 761 7.99 10.54 11.23
CA THR A 761 6.88 9.57 11.17
C THR A 761 7.40 8.24 10.62
N GLU A 762 7.30 7.18 11.41
CA GLU A 762 7.63 5.78 11.03
C GLU A 762 9.02 5.60 10.40
N THR A 763 9.96 6.46 10.77
CA THR A 763 11.31 6.40 10.23
C THR A 763 12.30 7.20 11.08
N ASP A 764 13.49 7.40 10.54
CA ASP A 764 14.59 8.15 11.13
C ASP A 764 15.13 9.24 10.20
N ALA A 765 16.23 9.88 10.62
CA ALA A 765 16.84 10.96 9.86
C ALA A 765 17.49 10.51 8.55
N TRP A 766 17.86 9.23 8.42
CA TRP A 766 18.48 8.70 7.21
C TRP A 766 17.52 8.68 6.04
N ASN A 767 16.28 8.26 6.27
CA ASN A 767 15.26 8.23 5.22
C ASN A 767 14.79 9.66 4.88
N MET A 768 14.66 10.53 5.87
CA MET A 768 14.30 11.94 5.64
C MET A 768 15.41 12.77 4.99
N ALA A 769 16.67 12.29 4.96
CA ALA A 769 17.80 12.97 4.32
C ALA A 769 17.59 13.27 2.81
N PHE A 770 16.62 12.60 2.19
CA PHE A 770 16.36 12.69 0.75
C PHE A 770 14.92 13.11 0.42
N HIS A 771 14.13 13.54 1.40
CA HIS A 771 12.69 13.83 1.24
C HIS A 771 12.39 15.23 0.68
N ALA A 772 13.08 15.60 -0.40
CA ALA A 772 12.82 16.84 -1.15
C ALA A 772 12.89 16.60 -2.67
N PRO A 773 12.13 15.62 -3.22
CA PRO A 773 12.20 15.25 -4.63
C PRO A 773 11.80 16.39 -5.58
N GLN A 774 10.98 17.33 -5.13
CA GLN A 774 10.59 18.52 -5.91
C GLN A 774 11.77 19.41 -6.29
N ASP A 775 12.84 19.41 -5.48
CA ASP A 775 14.02 20.27 -5.64
C ASP A 775 15.36 19.52 -5.51
N GLY A 776 15.55 18.49 -6.33
CA GLY A 776 16.75 17.66 -6.31
C GLY A 776 18.09 18.41 -6.43
N ALA A 777 18.18 19.45 -7.26
CA ALA A 777 19.39 20.27 -7.38
C ALA A 777 19.67 21.10 -6.11
N GLY A 778 18.62 21.65 -5.49
CA GLY A 778 18.73 22.36 -4.23
C GLY A 778 19.15 21.43 -3.09
N LEU A 779 18.59 20.23 -3.02
CA LEU A 779 19.01 19.19 -2.07
C LEU A 779 20.48 18.80 -2.29
N ALA A 780 20.90 18.62 -3.55
CA ALA A 780 22.30 18.35 -3.86
C ALA A 780 23.20 19.50 -3.37
N ALA A 781 22.79 20.76 -3.53
CA ALA A 781 23.55 21.91 -3.05
C ALA A 781 23.74 21.92 -1.52
N LEU A 782 22.78 21.43 -0.73
CA LEU A 782 22.92 21.28 0.74
C LEU A 782 24.02 20.28 1.12
N TYR A 783 24.23 19.25 0.30
CA TYR A 783 25.28 18.24 0.49
C TYR A 783 26.60 18.57 -0.22
N GLY A 784 26.74 19.75 -0.83
CA GLY A 784 27.96 20.16 -1.55
C GLY A 784 27.97 19.82 -3.04
N GLY A 785 26.79 19.69 -3.64
CA GLY A 785 26.56 19.37 -5.05
C GLY A 785 26.31 17.88 -5.31
N ARG A 786 26.16 17.51 -6.58
CA ARG A 786 25.82 16.14 -7.03
C ARG A 786 26.71 15.05 -6.43
N ALA A 787 28.03 15.29 -6.40
CA ALA A 787 28.98 14.34 -5.80
C ALA A 787 28.75 14.15 -4.30
N GLY A 788 28.37 15.22 -3.59
CA GLY A 788 28.03 15.15 -2.16
C GLY A 788 26.72 14.40 -1.89
N LEU A 789 25.70 14.63 -2.71
CA LEU A 789 24.45 13.85 -2.65
C LEU A 789 24.70 12.36 -2.91
N ALA A 790 25.48 12.02 -3.95
CA ALA A 790 25.87 10.65 -4.23
C ALA A 790 26.64 10.01 -3.06
N ALA A 791 27.56 10.75 -2.42
CA ALA A 791 28.29 10.26 -1.26
C ALA A 791 27.38 10.05 -0.04
N LYS A 792 26.36 10.91 0.16
CA LYS A 792 25.35 10.74 1.21
C LYS A 792 24.50 9.48 0.97
N LEU A 793 24.08 9.23 -0.27
CA LEU A 793 23.38 8.00 -0.67
C LEU A 793 24.27 6.76 -0.48
N ASP A 794 25.54 6.82 -0.88
CA ASP A 794 26.49 5.73 -0.65
C ASP A 794 26.64 5.43 0.85
N ALA A 795 26.73 6.48 1.68
CA ALA A 795 26.77 6.32 3.14
C ALA A 795 25.48 5.71 3.69
N PHE A 796 24.31 6.09 3.16
CA PHE A 796 23.02 5.53 3.54
C PHE A 796 22.93 4.02 3.27
N PHE A 797 23.29 3.58 2.06
CA PHE A 797 23.30 2.15 1.71
C PHE A 797 24.44 1.36 2.38
N ALA A 798 25.49 2.03 2.86
CA ALA A 798 26.61 1.40 3.57
C ALA A 798 26.44 1.37 5.10
N THR A 799 25.62 2.25 5.67
CA THR A 799 25.37 2.30 7.11
C THR A 799 24.54 1.08 7.51
N PRO A 800 24.96 0.25 8.48
CA PRO A 800 24.23 -0.94 8.89
C PRO A 800 22.78 -0.61 9.27
N GLY A 801 21.82 -1.47 8.91
CA GLY A 801 20.37 -1.27 9.16
C GLY A 801 19.93 -1.45 10.62
N ASN A 802 20.81 -1.14 11.58
CA ASN A 802 20.45 -1.09 12.99
C ASN A 802 19.61 0.16 13.28
N PHE A 803 18.80 0.11 14.32
CA PHE A 803 17.90 1.19 14.71
C PHE A 803 17.94 1.43 16.23
N HIS A 804 17.54 2.62 16.64
CA HIS A 804 17.19 2.94 18.03
C HIS A 804 15.72 3.33 18.11
N VAL A 805 14.99 2.73 19.07
CA VAL A 805 13.52 2.85 19.19
C VAL A 805 13.01 4.27 19.45
N GLY A 806 13.90 5.18 19.88
CA GLY A 806 13.60 6.60 20.05
C GLY A 806 12.34 6.88 20.87
N THR A 807 11.42 7.66 20.31
CA THR A 807 10.20 8.07 21.03
C THR A 807 9.13 7.00 21.09
N TYR A 808 9.23 5.93 20.30
CA TYR A 808 8.32 4.79 20.37
C TYR A 808 8.51 3.98 21.66
N GLY A 809 9.72 3.98 22.24
CA GLY A 809 10.04 3.32 23.51
C GLY A 809 10.22 1.80 23.44
N GLU A 810 9.73 1.17 22.37
CA GLU A 810 9.89 -0.24 22.05
C GLU A 810 10.02 -0.45 20.53
N PRO A 811 10.55 -1.59 20.06
CA PRO A 811 10.60 -1.88 18.62
C PRO A 811 9.19 -1.99 18.04
N ILE A 812 8.91 -1.18 17.03
CA ILE A 812 7.75 -1.34 16.14
C ILE A 812 8.12 -2.26 14.98
N HIS A 813 7.12 -2.77 14.26
CA HIS A 813 7.34 -3.79 13.23
C HIS A 813 8.22 -3.28 12.07
N GLU A 814 8.05 -2.00 11.69
CA GLU A 814 8.76 -1.34 10.59
C GLU A 814 10.27 -1.28 10.84
N MET A 815 10.70 -1.18 12.10
CA MET A 815 12.12 -1.20 12.47
C MET A 815 12.75 -2.57 12.19
N LEU A 816 12.03 -3.65 12.51
CA LEU A 816 12.48 -5.03 12.28
C LEU A 816 12.51 -5.35 10.79
N GLU A 817 11.48 -4.92 10.06
CA GLU A 817 11.36 -5.11 8.62
C GLU A 817 12.45 -4.33 7.86
N ALA A 818 12.68 -3.05 8.22
CA ALA A 818 13.71 -2.23 7.59
C ALA A 818 15.11 -2.82 7.80
N ARG A 819 15.39 -3.37 8.98
CA ARG A 819 16.63 -4.13 9.24
C ARG A 819 16.76 -5.33 8.29
N ASP A 820 15.67 -6.07 8.10
CA ASP A 820 15.66 -7.31 7.30
C ASP A 820 15.61 -7.06 5.79
N VAL A 821 15.38 -5.81 5.35
CA VAL A 821 15.66 -5.38 3.98
C VAL A 821 17.15 -5.55 3.64
N ARG A 822 18.09 -5.40 4.59
CA ARG A 822 19.54 -5.66 4.37
C ARG A 822 20.17 -4.85 3.22
N MET A 823 19.76 -3.60 3.06
CA MET A 823 20.36 -2.60 2.14
C MET A 823 20.87 -1.36 2.89
N GLY A 824 21.54 -1.59 4.01
CA GLY A 824 21.94 -0.52 4.92
C GLY A 824 20.72 0.09 5.61
N GLN A 825 20.59 1.41 5.60
CA GLN A 825 19.46 2.14 6.20
C GLN A 825 18.22 2.25 5.28
N TYR A 826 18.28 1.64 4.09
CA TYR A 826 17.16 1.60 3.15
C TYR A 826 16.06 0.64 3.61
N GLY A 827 15.04 1.20 4.26
CA GLY A 827 13.86 0.47 4.73
C GLY A 827 12.75 0.43 3.68
N HIS A 828 12.94 -0.34 2.60
CA HIS A 828 11.90 -0.54 1.56
C HIS A 828 10.57 -1.09 2.09
N SER A 829 10.52 -1.54 3.34
CA SER A 829 9.31 -1.97 4.01
C SER A 829 8.33 -0.83 4.32
N ASN A 830 8.74 0.44 4.18
CA ASN A 830 7.91 1.60 4.47
C ASN A 830 8.13 2.75 3.45
N GLN A 831 7.09 3.55 3.22
CA GLN A 831 6.91 4.53 2.15
C GLN A 831 7.93 5.68 2.09
N PRO A 832 8.43 6.27 3.20
CA PRO A 832 9.45 7.33 3.15
C PRO A 832 10.72 6.93 2.39
N SER A 833 10.95 5.62 2.24
CA SER A 833 12.11 5.08 1.55
C SER A 833 11.93 5.00 0.03
N HIS A 834 10.70 4.84 -0.46
CA HIS A 834 10.41 4.28 -1.80
C HIS A 834 11.04 5.04 -2.97
N HIS A 835 11.22 6.36 -2.85
CA HIS A 835 11.85 7.19 -3.89
C HIS A 835 13.38 7.28 -3.78
N ILE A 836 13.99 6.91 -2.64
CA ILE A 836 15.39 7.24 -2.31
C ILE A 836 16.38 6.65 -3.33
N LEU A 837 16.15 5.44 -3.80
CA LEU A 837 17.01 4.79 -4.80
C LEU A 837 17.02 5.52 -6.16
N TYR A 838 15.96 6.27 -6.48
CA TYR A 838 15.90 7.13 -7.67
C TYR A 838 16.61 8.48 -7.46
N MET A 839 17.02 8.84 -6.23
CA MET A 839 17.77 10.07 -5.98
C MET A 839 19.22 10.00 -6.50
N TYR A 840 19.72 8.82 -6.87
CA TYR A 840 20.97 8.74 -7.65
C TYR A 840 20.83 9.32 -9.07
N ASP A 841 19.63 9.32 -9.66
CA ASP A 841 19.36 10.00 -10.94
C ASP A 841 19.54 11.51 -10.79
N VAL A 842 19.07 12.10 -9.69
CA VAL A 842 19.31 13.50 -9.32
C VAL A 842 20.81 13.77 -9.11
N ALA A 843 21.54 12.82 -8.52
CA ALA A 843 22.98 12.91 -8.33
C ALA A 843 23.79 12.68 -9.64
N GLY A 844 23.14 12.37 -10.76
CA GLY A 844 23.79 12.09 -12.05
C GLY A 844 24.57 10.77 -12.08
N GLN A 845 24.16 9.79 -11.28
CA GLN A 845 24.74 8.44 -11.24
C GLN A 845 23.66 7.35 -11.48
N PRO A 846 22.96 7.38 -12.61
CA PRO A 846 21.79 6.51 -12.87
C PRO A 846 22.11 5.01 -12.82
N TRP A 847 23.36 4.61 -13.09
CA TRP A 847 23.77 3.21 -12.95
C TRP A 847 23.66 2.69 -11.50
N LYS A 848 23.70 3.57 -10.49
CA LYS A 848 23.45 3.19 -9.09
C LYS A 848 21.96 3.04 -8.80
N THR A 849 21.09 3.88 -9.38
CA THR A 849 19.63 3.63 -9.36
C THR A 849 19.33 2.25 -9.96
N GLN A 850 19.88 1.96 -11.14
CA GLN A 850 19.70 0.67 -11.82
C GLN A 850 20.12 -0.52 -10.94
N ASP A 851 21.28 -0.44 -10.27
CA ASP A 851 21.71 -1.49 -9.34
C ASP A 851 20.74 -1.68 -8.16
N LYS A 852 20.33 -0.59 -7.50
CA LYS A 852 19.47 -0.66 -6.30
C LYS A 852 18.03 -1.06 -6.61
N VAL A 853 17.44 -0.56 -7.70
CA VAL A 853 16.12 -1.00 -8.19
C VAL A 853 16.14 -2.51 -8.45
N ARG A 854 17.17 -2.99 -9.17
CA ARG A 854 17.28 -4.42 -9.53
C ARG A 854 17.53 -5.30 -8.31
N ASP A 855 18.29 -4.84 -7.32
CA ASP A 855 18.45 -5.54 -6.04
C ASP A 855 17.11 -5.68 -5.32
N ALA A 856 16.36 -4.58 -5.14
CA ALA A 856 15.06 -4.58 -4.47
C ALA A 856 14.04 -5.51 -5.15
N LEU A 857 13.85 -5.38 -6.47
CA LEU A 857 12.89 -6.18 -7.24
C LEU A 857 13.20 -7.69 -7.18
N SER A 858 14.48 -8.06 -7.16
CA SER A 858 14.87 -9.47 -7.27
C SER A 858 14.75 -10.26 -5.96
N ARG A 859 14.61 -9.60 -4.80
CA ARG A 859 14.66 -10.32 -3.50
C ARG A 859 13.68 -9.88 -2.42
N LEU A 860 12.99 -8.74 -2.58
CA LEU A 860 12.09 -8.23 -1.53
C LEU A 860 10.64 -8.69 -1.70
N TYR A 861 10.24 -9.02 -2.93
CA TYR A 861 8.88 -9.44 -3.28
C TYR A 861 8.78 -10.97 -3.41
N VAL A 862 9.11 -11.69 -2.33
CA VAL A 862 9.30 -13.16 -2.33
C VAL A 862 8.42 -13.87 -1.29
N GLY A 863 8.19 -15.18 -1.48
CA GLY A 863 7.47 -16.04 -0.54
C GLY A 863 5.95 -16.14 -0.78
N SER A 864 5.49 -15.87 -2.00
CA SER A 864 4.08 -15.96 -2.40
C SER A 864 3.45 -17.32 -2.07
N GLU A 865 4.22 -18.40 -2.15
CA GLU A 865 3.77 -19.78 -1.93
C GLU A 865 3.36 -20.09 -0.48
N ILE A 866 3.79 -19.25 0.48
CA ILE A 866 3.59 -19.46 1.92
C ILE A 866 2.96 -18.23 2.59
N GLY A 867 2.17 -17.48 1.83
CA GLY A 867 1.41 -16.33 2.32
C GLY A 867 2.26 -15.10 2.65
N GLN A 868 3.55 -15.08 2.34
CA GLN A 868 4.36 -13.87 2.40
C GLN A 868 4.18 -13.06 1.10
N GLY A 869 5.11 -12.18 0.74
CA GLY A 869 5.12 -11.55 -0.59
C GLY A 869 5.63 -10.12 -0.59
N TYR A 870 5.60 -9.43 0.55
CA TYR A 870 6.05 -8.05 0.69
C TYR A 870 7.10 -7.89 1.79
N PRO A 871 8.02 -6.92 1.68
CA PRO A 871 9.01 -6.62 2.71
C PRO A 871 8.45 -5.94 3.97
N GLY A 872 7.24 -5.37 3.90
CA GLY A 872 6.52 -4.68 4.97
C GLY A 872 5.04 -4.56 4.58
N ASP A 873 4.34 -3.55 5.09
CA ASP A 873 2.91 -3.31 4.78
C ASP A 873 2.69 -2.99 3.29
N GLU A 874 1.55 -3.45 2.75
CA GLU A 874 1.22 -3.26 1.32
C GLU A 874 0.65 -1.86 1.03
N ASP A 875 -0.06 -1.30 2.02
CA ASP A 875 -0.62 0.05 2.06
C ASP A 875 -1.42 0.47 0.82
N ASN A 876 -2.55 -0.22 0.64
CA ASN A 876 -3.64 0.15 -0.25
C ASN A 876 -3.21 0.31 -1.72
N GLY A 877 -2.28 -0.53 -2.18
CA GLY A 877 -1.78 -0.48 -3.56
C GLY A 877 -0.50 0.32 -3.77
N GLU A 878 0.00 1.04 -2.76
CA GLU A 878 1.21 1.88 -2.89
C GLU A 878 2.44 1.00 -3.22
N MET A 879 2.72 0.00 -2.39
CA MET A 879 3.91 -0.85 -2.58
C MET A 879 3.76 -1.73 -3.82
N SER A 880 2.54 -2.16 -4.11
CA SER A 880 2.21 -2.88 -5.33
C SER A 880 2.45 -2.05 -6.59
N ALA A 881 2.03 -0.78 -6.62
CA ALA A 881 2.30 0.11 -7.74
C ALA A 881 3.78 0.45 -7.87
N TRP A 882 4.52 0.54 -6.76
CA TRP A 882 5.97 0.69 -6.78
C TRP A 882 6.64 -0.44 -7.57
N TYR A 883 6.24 -1.69 -7.31
CA TYR A 883 6.74 -2.85 -8.05
C TYR A 883 6.44 -2.74 -9.55
N VAL A 884 5.20 -2.43 -9.93
CA VAL A 884 4.78 -2.36 -11.34
C VAL A 884 5.56 -1.31 -12.11
N PHE A 885 5.67 -0.09 -11.56
CA PHE A 885 6.45 1.00 -12.16
C PHE A 885 7.93 0.62 -12.29
N SER A 886 8.53 0.18 -11.18
CA SER A 886 9.95 -0.17 -11.14
C SER A 886 10.27 -1.35 -12.08
N ALA A 887 9.37 -2.33 -12.22
CA ALA A 887 9.52 -3.45 -13.15
C ALA A 887 9.38 -3.02 -14.62
N ALA A 888 8.54 -2.04 -14.92
CA ALA A 888 8.46 -1.40 -16.24
C ALA A 888 9.70 -0.56 -16.56
N GLY A 889 10.49 -0.19 -15.54
CA GLY A 889 11.75 0.54 -15.68
C GLY A 889 11.62 2.05 -15.55
N PHE A 890 10.52 2.58 -14.99
CA PHE A 890 10.36 4.01 -14.72
C PHE A 890 9.47 4.28 -13.50
N TYR A 891 9.64 5.42 -12.83
CA TYR A 891 9.03 5.73 -11.53
C TYR A 891 8.59 7.21 -11.42
N PRO A 892 7.45 7.51 -10.78
CA PRO A 892 6.97 8.89 -10.56
C PRO A 892 7.71 9.62 -9.41
N LEU A 893 8.99 9.99 -9.61
CA LEU A 893 9.80 10.64 -8.55
C LEU A 893 9.28 12.02 -8.13
N ARG A 894 8.99 12.88 -9.11
CA ARG A 894 8.63 14.30 -8.89
C ARG A 894 7.13 14.51 -8.99
N MET A 895 6.39 13.88 -8.09
CA MET A 895 4.94 13.97 -8.04
C MET A 895 4.44 15.43 -8.02
N GLY A 896 3.37 15.70 -8.79
CA GLY A 896 2.93 17.06 -9.11
C GLY A 896 3.57 17.61 -10.39
N THR A 897 4.09 16.73 -11.25
CA THR A 897 4.62 17.05 -12.58
C THR A 897 4.33 15.91 -13.57
N PRO A 898 4.16 16.19 -14.88
CA PRO A 898 3.78 15.17 -15.85
C PRO A 898 5.00 14.39 -16.39
N GLU A 899 5.88 13.90 -15.52
CA GLU A 899 7.07 13.12 -15.89
C GLU A 899 7.34 11.93 -14.95
N TYR A 900 8.09 10.95 -15.45
CA TYR A 900 8.58 9.77 -14.72
C TYR A 900 10.10 9.68 -14.89
N VAL A 901 10.85 9.29 -13.87
CA VAL A 901 12.30 9.01 -14.00
C VAL A 901 12.55 7.57 -14.42
N ILE A 902 13.64 7.32 -15.13
CA ILE A 902 13.99 6.00 -15.66
C ILE A 902 14.85 5.25 -14.63
N GLY A 903 14.39 4.07 -14.24
CA GLY A 903 15.14 3.11 -13.42
C GLY A 903 15.86 2.07 -14.27
N ALA A 904 15.48 0.80 -14.12
CA ALA A 904 15.94 -0.31 -14.96
C ALA A 904 14.77 -1.30 -15.19
N PRO A 905 14.49 -1.71 -16.43
CA PRO A 905 13.42 -2.69 -16.69
C PRO A 905 13.73 -4.03 -16.01
N TYR A 906 12.67 -4.74 -15.60
CA TYR A 906 12.81 -6.05 -14.96
C TYR A 906 12.78 -7.21 -15.96
N PHE A 907 11.79 -7.20 -16.85
CA PHE A 907 11.50 -8.27 -17.81
C PHE A 907 12.13 -8.01 -19.19
N PRO A 908 12.41 -9.07 -19.97
CA PRO A 908 12.89 -8.94 -21.34
C PRO A 908 11.93 -8.20 -22.27
N HIS A 909 10.63 -8.36 -22.02
CA HIS A 909 9.56 -7.66 -22.72
C HIS A 909 8.39 -7.41 -21.75
N MET A 910 7.87 -6.20 -21.75
CA MET A 910 6.61 -5.84 -21.08
C MET A 910 5.77 -4.97 -22.03
N ASP A 911 4.51 -5.35 -22.21
CA ASP A 911 3.53 -4.58 -22.97
C ASP A 911 2.44 -4.06 -22.02
N VAL A 912 2.29 -2.74 -21.95
CA VAL A 912 1.26 -2.06 -21.18
C VAL A 912 0.25 -1.43 -22.13
N ARG A 913 -0.92 -2.05 -22.25
CA ARG A 913 -2.08 -1.52 -22.99
C ARG A 913 -2.79 -0.46 -22.15
N LEU A 914 -2.85 0.75 -22.67
CA LEU A 914 -3.53 1.89 -22.07
C LEU A 914 -5.04 1.88 -22.39
N GLU A 915 -5.83 2.58 -21.59
CA GLU A 915 -7.29 2.70 -21.76
C GLU A 915 -7.69 3.19 -23.17
N ASN A 916 -6.88 4.06 -23.78
CA ASN A 916 -7.10 4.58 -25.13
C ASN A 916 -6.71 3.61 -26.27
N GLY A 917 -6.32 2.37 -25.95
CA GLY A 917 -5.88 1.34 -26.88
C GLY A 917 -4.46 1.51 -27.43
N LYS A 918 -3.69 2.49 -26.93
CA LYS A 918 -2.25 2.62 -27.19
C LYS A 918 -1.46 1.70 -26.28
N HIS A 919 -0.21 1.47 -26.64
CA HIS A 919 0.68 0.55 -25.94
C HIS A 919 1.97 1.26 -25.54
N ILE A 920 2.41 1.02 -24.31
CA ILE A 920 3.79 1.27 -23.88
C ILE A 920 4.50 -0.07 -23.94
N VAL A 921 5.38 -0.23 -24.93
CA VAL A 921 6.15 -1.44 -25.16
C VAL A 921 7.55 -1.24 -24.62
N ILE A 922 7.95 -2.02 -23.62
CA ILE A 922 9.28 -2.02 -23.02
C ILE A 922 10.05 -3.22 -23.56
N GLU A 923 11.13 -2.96 -24.29
CA GLU A 923 11.99 -3.99 -24.91
C GLU A 923 13.37 -3.99 -24.26
N ALA A 924 13.73 -5.08 -23.60
CA ALA A 924 15.03 -5.26 -22.94
C ALA A 924 15.54 -6.71 -23.08
N PRO A 925 15.66 -7.28 -24.29
CA PRO A 925 15.83 -8.72 -24.51
C PRO A 925 17.08 -9.35 -23.86
N ALA A 926 18.10 -8.53 -23.57
CA ALA A 926 19.33 -8.96 -22.91
C ALA A 926 19.32 -8.81 -21.38
N VAL A 927 18.24 -8.28 -20.79
CA VAL A 927 18.16 -8.03 -19.34
C VAL A 927 18.30 -9.33 -18.54
N SER A 928 19.08 -9.27 -17.46
CA SER A 928 19.29 -10.39 -16.54
C SER A 928 19.92 -9.89 -15.24
N ASP A 929 20.12 -10.77 -14.27
CA ASP A 929 20.82 -10.41 -13.02
C ASP A 929 22.27 -9.98 -13.27
N THR A 930 22.85 -10.40 -14.39
CA THR A 930 24.16 -9.95 -14.87
C THR A 930 24.03 -8.64 -15.66
N ASN A 931 23.13 -8.58 -16.65
CA ASN A 931 22.94 -7.42 -17.52
C ASN A 931 21.92 -6.43 -16.93
N ARG A 932 22.31 -5.77 -15.84
CA ARG A 932 21.44 -4.86 -15.08
C ARG A 932 21.58 -3.38 -15.46
N TYR A 933 22.57 -3.02 -16.28
CA TYR A 933 22.90 -1.61 -16.56
C TYR A 933 22.48 -1.18 -17.97
N ILE A 934 21.81 -0.04 -18.07
CA ILE A 934 21.42 0.56 -19.35
C ILE A 934 22.68 1.09 -20.06
N GLN A 935 22.90 0.65 -21.28
CA GLN A 935 23.97 1.10 -22.17
C GLN A 935 23.48 2.19 -23.12
N SER A 936 22.23 2.10 -23.55
CA SER A 936 21.52 3.12 -24.31
C SER A 936 20.02 2.85 -24.28
N LEU A 937 19.21 3.90 -24.46
CA LEU A 937 17.77 3.82 -24.67
C LEU A 937 17.40 4.44 -26.02
N ARG A 938 16.46 3.83 -26.74
CA ARG A 938 15.69 4.51 -27.78
C ARG A 938 14.24 4.64 -27.37
N VAL A 939 13.64 5.79 -27.64
CA VAL A 939 12.20 6.01 -27.47
C VAL A 939 11.61 6.26 -28.85
N ASN A 940 10.68 5.39 -29.26
CA ASN A 940 10.10 5.40 -30.61
C ASN A 940 11.18 5.41 -31.71
N GLY A 941 12.23 4.61 -31.54
CA GLY A 941 13.38 4.50 -32.45
C GLY A 941 14.43 5.62 -32.36
N GLN A 942 14.14 6.71 -31.64
CA GLN A 942 15.06 7.84 -31.50
C GLN A 942 15.97 7.68 -30.28
N PRO A 943 17.28 8.01 -30.36
CA PRO A 943 18.16 7.99 -29.20
C PRO A 943 17.62 8.87 -28.06
N TRP A 944 17.57 8.31 -26.86
CA TRP A 944 17.11 9.00 -25.66
C TRP A 944 18.21 9.03 -24.62
N ASN A 945 18.65 10.23 -24.25
CA ASN A 945 19.69 10.44 -23.24
C ASN A 945 19.19 11.29 -22.07
N GLN A 946 17.88 11.43 -21.90
CA GLN A 946 17.26 12.08 -20.74
C GLN A 946 16.89 11.01 -19.70
N LEU A 947 16.95 11.35 -18.41
CA LEU A 947 16.51 10.46 -17.33
C LEU A 947 15.01 10.51 -17.07
N THR A 948 14.29 11.45 -17.69
CA THR A 948 12.84 11.57 -17.55
C THR A 948 12.11 11.11 -18.81
N LEU A 949 10.88 10.63 -18.63
CA LEU A 949 9.91 10.29 -19.66
C LEU A 949 8.67 11.16 -19.45
N PRO A 950 8.26 12.00 -20.42
CA PRO A 950 7.04 12.77 -20.32
C PRO A 950 5.79 11.87 -20.31
N HIS A 951 4.83 12.14 -19.43
CA HIS A 951 3.56 11.41 -19.39
C HIS A 951 2.84 11.47 -20.75
N ALA A 952 2.80 12.63 -21.39
CA ALA A 952 2.16 12.78 -22.69
C ALA A 952 2.77 11.89 -23.79
N LEU A 953 4.07 11.57 -23.69
CA LEU A 953 4.74 10.65 -24.60
C LEU A 953 4.26 9.22 -24.35
N LEU A 954 4.20 8.80 -23.08
CA LEU A 954 3.72 7.46 -22.70
C LEU A 954 2.23 7.28 -23.06
N ALA A 955 1.39 8.26 -22.74
CA ALA A 955 -0.06 8.25 -22.98
C ALA A 955 -0.43 8.14 -24.48
N GLN A 956 0.46 8.55 -25.39
CA GLN A 956 0.26 8.42 -26.84
C GLN A 956 0.70 7.06 -27.41
N GLY A 957 1.25 6.20 -26.55
CA GLY A 957 1.95 4.98 -26.92
C GLY A 957 3.43 5.24 -27.18
N ALA A 958 4.28 4.38 -26.64
CA ALA A 958 5.72 4.50 -26.74
C ALA A 958 6.38 3.12 -26.83
N THR A 959 7.46 3.02 -27.60
CA THR A 959 8.38 1.87 -27.53
C THR A 959 9.66 2.34 -26.85
N LEU A 960 10.02 1.70 -25.74
CA LEU A 960 11.23 1.94 -24.95
C LEU A 960 12.21 0.79 -25.20
N ASP A 961 13.17 0.99 -26.10
CA ASP A 961 14.16 -0.03 -26.48
C ASP A 961 15.44 0.13 -25.66
N PHE A 962 15.59 -0.70 -24.62
CA PHE A 962 16.75 -0.72 -23.74
C PHE A 962 17.83 -1.68 -24.23
N VAL A 963 19.05 -1.16 -24.40
CA VAL A 963 20.25 -1.99 -24.55
C VAL A 963 20.86 -2.19 -23.18
N MET A 964 20.79 -3.43 -22.66
CA MET A 964 21.30 -3.79 -21.35
C MET A 964 22.73 -4.35 -21.42
N GLY A 965 23.52 -4.14 -20.37
CA GLY A 965 24.90 -4.62 -20.29
C GLY A 965 25.36 -4.91 -18.86
N PRO A 966 26.48 -5.63 -18.70
CA PRO A 966 26.94 -6.15 -17.41
C PRO A 966 27.73 -5.16 -16.56
N LYS A 967 28.03 -3.97 -17.11
CA LYS A 967 28.83 -2.93 -16.43
C LYS A 967 28.12 -1.58 -16.50
N PRO A 968 28.30 -0.72 -15.48
CA PRO A 968 27.86 0.68 -15.54
C PRO A 968 28.29 1.37 -16.83
N SER A 969 27.42 2.21 -17.39
CA SER A 969 27.71 3.09 -18.52
C SER A 969 27.59 4.56 -18.08
N SER A 970 27.98 5.50 -18.96
CA SER A 970 27.79 6.94 -18.76
C SER A 970 26.44 7.46 -19.29
N TRP A 971 25.51 6.57 -19.66
CA TRP A 971 24.20 6.96 -20.16
C TRP A 971 23.44 7.79 -19.11
N GLY A 972 22.82 8.89 -19.54
CA GLY A 972 21.99 9.73 -18.68
C GLY A 972 22.72 10.51 -17.58
N SER A 973 24.06 10.55 -17.55
CA SER A 973 24.84 11.15 -16.44
C SER A 973 25.13 12.66 -16.61
N GLU A 974 24.81 13.21 -17.79
CA GLU A 974 25.08 14.60 -18.13
C GLU A 974 24.14 15.57 -17.40
N LYS A 975 24.60 16.81 -17.15
CA LYS A 975 23.78 17.83 -16.47
C LYS A 975 22.44 18.08 -17.17
N SER A 976 22.42 18.04 -18.49
CA SER A 976 21.19 18.22 -19.30
C SER A 976 20.28 17.01 -19.34
N SER A 977 20.67 15.89 -18.71
CA SER A 977 19.89 14.65 -18.67
C SER A 977 19.07 14.51 -17.39
N LEU A 978 19.40 15.30 -16.36
CA LEU A 978 18.85 15.15 -15.01
C LEU A 978 17.38 15.61 -14.94
N PRO A 979 16.61 15.11 -13.96
CA PRO A 979 15.29 15.64 -13.67
C PRO A 979 15.33 17.13 -13.35
N ALA A 980 14.25 17.85 -13.67
CA ALA A 980 14.14 19.27 -13.36
C ALA A 980 14.07 19.52 -11.84
N SER A 981 14.28 20.78 -11.44
CA SER A 981 14.34 21.20 -10.04
C SER A 981 13.83 22.63 -9.89
N LEU A 982 13.34 23.01 -8.71
CA LEU A 982 12.92 24.39 -8.44
C LEU A 982 14.13 25.34 -8.40
N THR A 983 15.21 24.91 -7.76
CA THR A 983 16.51 25.56 -7.71
C THR A 983 17.32 25.23 -8.95
N ALA A 984 17.98 26.22 -9.54
CA ALA A 984 18.85 25.98 -10.68
C ALA A 984 20.10 25.19 -10.27
N GLU A 985 20.55 24.27 -11.13
CA GLU A 985 21.73 23.44 -10.87
C GLU A 985 23.00 24.28 -10.63
N GLY A 986 23.57 24.13 -9.44
CA GLY A 986 24.75 24.87 -8.96
C GLY A 986 24.42 26.04 -8.05
N GLU A 987 23.14 26.38 -7.88
CA GLU A 987 22.69 27.41 -6.94
C GLU A 987 22.27 26.80 -5.60
N LYS A 988 22.25 27.64 -4.56
CA LYS A 988 21.68 27.25 -3.26
C LYS A 988 20.21 27.64 -3.23
N PRO A 989 19.33 26.79 -2.68
CA PRO A 989 17.92 27.14 -2.49
C PRO A 989 17.79 28.36 -1.55
N GLN A 990 17.07 29.38 -2.01
CA GLN A 990 16.87 30.65 -1.29
C GLN A 990 15.39 31.06 -1.32
N PRO A 991 14.53 30.43 -0.50
CA PRO A 991 13.13 30.83 -0.40
C PRO A 991 13.03 32.29 0.04
N MET A 992 12.08 33.02 -0.58
CA MET A 992 11.59 34.29 -0.06
C MET A 992 10.84 34.03 1.26
N ARG A 993 10.94 34.97 2.19
CA ARG A 993 10.34 34.85 3.53
C ARG A 993 9.74 36.17 3.96
N ASP A 994 8.97 36.15 5.04
CA ASP A 994 8.60 37.38 5.71
C ASP A 994 9.85 38.15 6.14
N LEU A 995 9.86 39.43 5.78
CA LEU A 995 10.90 40.36 6.14
C LEU A 995 10.56 41.10 7.43
N THR A 996 9.35 40.95 7.97
CA THR A 996 8.89 41.63 9.18
C THR A 996 9.12 40.79 10.46
N GLY A 997 8.47 41.16 11.56
CA GLY A 997 8.61 40.49 12.85
C GLY A 997 9.77 40.96 13.73
N ALA A 998 9.97 40.25 14.84
CA ALA A 998 10.86 40.65 15.92
C ALA A 998 12.31 40.88 15.44
N GLY A 999 12.84 42.07 15.70
CA GLY A 999 14.22 42.44 15.37
C GLY A 999 14.46 42.83 13.90
N GLN A 1000 13.46 42.75 13.02
CA GLN A 1000 13.60 43.08 11.59
C GLN A 1000 13.21 44.52 11.25
N GLY A 1001 12.62 45.26 12.20
CA GLY A 1001 12.14 46.61 11.98
C GLY A 1001 11.22 47.11 13.08
N GLN A 1002 10.41 48.12 12.77
CA GLN A 1002 9.46 48.72 13.69
C GLN A 1002 8.08 48.85 13.03
N ALA A 1003 7.07 48.26 13.67
CA ALA A 1003 5.67 48.45 13.33
C ALA A 1003 5.13 49.75 13.94
N SER A 1004 4.24 50.43 13.23
CA SER A 1004 3.46 51.56 13.75
C SER A 1004 2.09 51.63 13.08
N SER A 1005 1.14 52.32 13.70
CA SER A 1005 -0.18 52.52 13.12
C SER A 1005 -0.75 53.91 13.38
N GLN A 1006 -1.61 54.37 12.48
CA GLN A 1006 -2.37 55.61 12.63
C GLN A 1006 -3.83 55.40 12.20
N PRO A 1007 -4.82 55.63 13.09
CA PRO A 1007 -4.65 55.84 14.54
C PRO A 1007 -4.06 54.59 15.23
N THR A 1008 -3.65 54.71 16.49
CA THR A 1008 -3.06 53.60 17.26
C THR A 1008 -3.98 52.39 17.32
N ILE A 1009 -3.49 51.24 16.88
CA ILE A 1009 -4.16 49.94 16.95
C ILE A 1009 -3.72 49.20 18.21
N THR A 1010 -4.67 48.67 18.97
CA THR A 1010 -4.41 47.82 20.13
C THR A 1010 -3.93 46.44 19.67
N LYS A 1011 -2.91 45.88 20.35
CA LYS A 1011 -2.23 44.63 19.95
C LYS A 1011 -1.64 44.68 18.53
N LEU A 1012 -1.06 45.82 18.13
CA LEU A 1012 -0.44 45.95 16.81
C LEU A 1012 0.58 44.84 16.51
N ASP A 1013 1.33 44.41 17.52
CA ASP A 1013 2.37 43.37 17.38
C ASP A 1013 1.79 42.01 16.96
N ALA A 1014 0.50 41.75 17.21
CA ALA A 1014 -0.19 40.54 16.73
C ALA A 1014 -0.13 40.42 15.20
N LEU A 1015 -0.08 41.54 14.47
CA LEU A 1015 -0.02 41.53 13.00
C LEU A 1015 1.34 41.07 12.45
N PHE A 1016 2.33 40.82 13.30
CA PHE A 1016 3.72 40.53 12.94
C PHE A 1016 4.37 39.48 13.87
N ASP A 1017 3.56 38.65 14.56
CA ASP A 1017 4.04 37.70 15.57
C ASP A 1017 4.12 36.26 15.08
N ASN A 1018 3.80 36.01 13.81
CA ASN A 1018 3.78 34.69 13.18
C ASN A 1018 2.81 33.70 13.84
N ASP A 1019 1.67 34.19 14.34
CA ASP A 1019 0.66 33.36 15.00
C ASP A 1019 -0.77 33.78 14.65
N SER A 1020 -1.42 32.97 13.83
CA SER A 1020 -2.81 33.22 13.42
C SER A 1020 -3.85 32.98 14.52
N ASP A 1021 -3.45 32.51 15.71
CA ASP A 1021 -4.30 32.49 16.89
C ASP A 1021 -4.38 33.86 17.60
N THR A 1022 -3.49 34.79 17.26
CA THR A 1022 -3.57 36.19 17.69
C THR A 1022 -4.15 37.07 16.58
N GLU A 1023 -4.69 38.23 16.96
CA GLU A 1023 -5.25 39.19 16.00
C GLU A 1023 -5.31 40.61 16.55
N ALA A 1024 -5.37 41.57 15.62
CA ALA A 1024 -5.64 42.96 15.91
C ALA A 1024 -6.90 43.45 15.18
N THR A 1025 -7.76 44.16 15.92
CA THR A 1025 -8.94 44.82 15.36
C THR A 1025 -8.56 46.16 14.72
N LEU A 1026 -8.89 46.32 13.45
CA LEU A 1026 -8.71 47.56 12.70
C LEU A 1026 -9.80 48.59 13.10
N PRO A 1027 -9.44 49.88 13.24
CA PRO A 1027 -10.39 50.95 13.47
C PRO A 1027 -11.41 51.06 12.35
N VAL A 1028 -12.64 51.48 12.67
CA VAL A 1028 -13.69 51.75 11.66
C VAL A 1028 -13.39 52.99 10.80
N VAL A 1029 -12.48 53.84 11.26
CA VAL A 1029 -11.97 54.99 10.49
C VAL A 1029 -10.83 54.56 9.56
N ALA A 1030 -10.53 55.38 8.55
CA ALA A 1030 -9.36 55.13 7.71
C ALA A 1030 -8.10 54.99 8.56
N SER A 1031 -7.33 53.94 8.30
CA SER A 1031 -6.17 53.58 9.11
C SER A 1031 -5.00 53.18 8.24
N THR A 1032 -3.80 53.32 8.79
CA THR A 1032 -2.56 52.84 8.17
C THR A 1032 -1.78 51.98 9.14
N VAL A 1033 -1.32 50.82 8.68
CA VAL A 1033 -0.31 50.00 9.36
C VAL A 1033 0.99 50.15 8.59
N SER A 1034 2.07 50.56 9.27
CA SER A 1034 3.36 50.87 8.64
C SER A 1034 4.47 50.02 9.25
N TRP A 1035 5.39 49.59 8.39
CA TRP A 1035 6.62 48.91 8.77
C TRP A 1035 7.83 49.73 8.31
N HIS A 1036 8.78 49.94 9.22
CA HIS A 1036 10.06 50.59 8.94
C HIS A 1036 11.20 49.59 9.09
N PHE A 1037 11.86 49.31 7.96
CA PHE A 1037 13.08 48.51 7.92
C PHE A 1037 14.31 49.36 8.25
N PRO A 1038 15.28 48.84 9.01
CA PRO A 1038 16.56 49.53 9.26
C PRO A 1038 17.36 49.79 7.97
N GLN A 1039 17.13 48.98 6.93
CA GLN A 1039 17.74 49.09 5.61
C GLN A 1039 16.68 48.86 4.54
N ALA A 1040 16.85 49.47 3.36
CA ALA A 1040 15.91 49.25 2.27
C ALA A 1040 15.83 47.76 1.90
N ARG A 1041 14.60 47.26 1.74
CA ARG A 1041 14.28 45.88 1.37
C ARG A 1041 13.37 45.86 0.16
N GLU A 1042 13.57 44.88 -0.70
CA GLU A 1042 12.67 44.62 -1.83
C GLU A 1042 11.59 43.62 -1.39
N VAL A 1043 10.34 44.09 -1.37
CA VAL A 1043 9.17 43.26 -1.11
C VAL A 1043 8.61 42.79 -2.44
N ALA A 1044 8.41 41.48 -2.56
CA ALA A 1044 7.94 40.80 -3.75
C ALA A 1044 6.45 40.46 -3.69
N MET A 1045 5.95 40.11 -2.50
CA MET A 1045 4.57 39.71 -2.26
C MET A 1045 4.12 40.23 -0.89
N LEU A 1046 2.82 40.39 -0.74
CA LEU A 1046 2.14 40.69 0.53
C LEU A 1046 1.29 39.48 0.88
N THR A 1047 1.35 39.00 2.11
CA THR A 1047 0.29 38.13 2.64
C THR A 1047 -0.56 38.90 3.64
N LEU A 1048 -1.85 38.56 3.71
CA LEU A 1048 -2.74 38.99 4.77
C LEU A 1048 -3.47 37.77 5.32
N THR A 1049 -3.55 37.66 6.63
CA THR A 1049 -4.31 36.60 7.30
C THR A 1049 -5.55 37.20 7.94
N SER A 1050 -6.73 36.71 7.58
CA SER A 1050 -7.99 37.18 8.18
C SER A 1050 -8.06 36.83 9.68
N GLY A 1051 -8.63 37.72 10.49
CA GLY A 1051 -8.91 37.41 11.90
C GLY A 1051 -9.94 36.29 12.10
N ALA A 1052 -10.02 35.78 13.33
CA ALA A 1052 -11.03 34.82 13.75
C ALA A 1052 -12.33 35.49 14.22
N SER A 1053 -12.27 36.72 14.77
CA SER A 1053 -13.42 37.35 15.43
C SER A 1053 -14.25 38.28 14.55
N ALA A 1054 -13.66 38.85 13.50
CA ALA A 1054 -14.28 39.83 12.62
C ALA A 1054 -13.82 39.65 11.17
N ALA A 1055 -14.62 40.19 10.23
CA ALA A 1055 -14.28 40.12 8.81
C ALA A 1055 -12.96 40.84 8.49
N ALA A 1056 -12.18 40.30 7.57
CA ALA A 1056 -11.00 40.97 7.05
C ALA A 1056 -11.35 42.22 6.22
N PRO A 1057 -10.44 43.21 6.11
CA PRO A 1057 -10.60 44.31 5.16
C PRO A 1057 -10.66 43.78 3.72
N SER A 1058 -11.52 44.35 2.88
CA SER A 1058 -11.69 43.95 1.47
C SER A 1058 -10.98 44.86 0.48
N SER A 1059 -10.36 45.95 0.94
CA SER A 1059 -9.67 46.92 0.09
C SER A 1059 -8.52 47.58 0.83
N TRP A 1060 -7.39 47.77 0.15
CA TRP A 1060 -6.21 48.44 0.70
C TRP A 1060 -5.31 49.00 -0.40
N GLN A 1061 -4.42 49.91 -0.02
CA GLN A 1061 -3.29 50.35 -0.83
C GLN A 1061 -1.99 50.03 -0.08
N LEU A 1062 -1.10 49.27 -0.71
CA LEU A 1062 0.27 49.13 -0.23
C LEU A 1062 1.09 50.27 -0.83
N GLN A 1063 1.74 51.04 0.03
CA GLN A 1063 2.60 52.15 -0.37
C GLN A 1063 4.01 51.94 0.19
N ALA A 1064 5.01 52.42 -0.56
CA ALA A 1064 6.40 52.34 -0.16
C ALA A 1064 7.09 53.71 -0.26
N SER A 1065 8.14 53.90 0.54
CA SER A 1065 8.92 55.14 0.60
C SER A 1065 10.38 54.85 0.97
N SER A 1066 11.31 55.60 0.38
CA SER A 1066 12.73 55.55 0.76
C SER A 1066 13.06 56.43 1.97
N ASP A 1067 12.23 57.44 2.27
CA ASP A 1067 12.52 58.48 3.28
C ASP A 1067 11.40 58.69 4.32
N GLY A 1068 10.31 57.92 4.21
CA GLY A 1068 9.13 58.00 5.09
C GLY A 1068 8.24 59.22 4.83
N LYS A 1069 8.58 60.06 3.84
CA LYS A 1069 7.87 61.31 3.51
C LYS A 1069 7.20 61.25 2.16
N HIS A 1070 7.90 60.75 1.14
CA HIS A 1070 7.40 60.63 -0.22
C HIS A 1070 6.92 59.20 -0.45
N TRP A 1071 5.61 59.02 -0.51
CA TRP A 1071 4.98 57.71 -0.61
C TRP A 1071 4.48 57.45 -2.03
N HIS A 1072 4.80 56.26 -2.54
CA HIS A 1072 4.34 55.78 -3.84
C HIS A 1072 3.48 54.54 -3.62
N THR A 1073 2.33 54.45 -4.29
CA THR A 1073 1.51 53.24 -4.26
C THR A 1073 2.16 52.16 -5.13
N VAL A 1074 2.52 51.03 -4.50
CA VAL A 1074 3.15 49.88 -5.16
C VAL A 1074 2.14 48.77 -5.48
N ASP A 1075 1.02 48.72 -4.74
CA ASP A 1075 -0.12 47.86 -5.06
C ASP A 1075 -1.46 48.44 -4.57
N THR A 1076 -2.56 48.04 -5.21
CA THR A 1076 -3.91 48.41 -4.80
C THR A 1076 -4.85 47.24 -5.03
N ARG A 1077 -5.54 46.83 -3.97
CA ARG A 1077 -6.51 45.72 -3.98
C ARG A 1077 -7.89 46.22 -3.56
N LYS A 1078 -8.93 45.69 -4.18
CA LYS A 1078 -10.33 46.07 -3.95
C LYS A 1078 -11.22 44.85 -4.10
N ASN A 1079 -12.30 44.81 -3.32
CA ASN A 1079 -13.30 43.74 -3.31
C ASN A 1079 -12.73 42.34 -3.02
N GLU A 1080 -11.63 42.29 -2.28
CA GLU A 1080 -11.00 41.04 -1.86
C GLU A 1080 -11.87 40.32 -0.83
N ARG A 1081 -11.84 38.98 -0.87
CA ARG A 1081 -12.62 38.12 0.03
C ARG A 1081 -11.73 37.07 0.67
N PHE A 1082 -12.07 36.71 1.90
CA PHE A 1082 -11.47 35.59 2.61
C PHE A 1082 -12.60 34.58 2.80
N LEU A 1083 -12.41 33.36 2.29
CA LEU A 1083 -13.47 32.35 2.21
C LEU A 1083 -13.77 31.75 3.58
N THR A 1084 -12.76 31.71 4.45
CA THR A 1084 -12.87 31.20 5.82
C THR A 1084 -12.09 32.10 6.79
N PRO A 1085 -12.49 32.17 8.07
CA PRO A 1085 -11.68 32.81 9.10
C PRO A 1085 -10.28 32.18 9.19
N ARG A 1086 -9.30 32.96 9.65
CA ARG A 1086 -7.88 32.55 9.72
C ARG A 1086 -7.30 32.03 8.40
N GLN A 1087 -7.83 32.49 7.26
CA GLN A 1087 -7.24 32.22 5.96
C GLN A 1087 -6.09 33.21 5.67
N THR A 1088 -4.93 32.68 5.32
CA THR A 1088 -3.83 33.46 4.73
C THR A 1088 -4.02 33.56 3.22
N ARG A 1089 -4.00 34.78 2.67
CA ARG A 1089 -4.03 35.02 1.22
C ARG A 1089 -2.79 35.78 0.77
N VAL A 1090 -2.27 35.43 -0.40
CA VAL A 1090 -1.09 36.06 -1.00
C VAL A 1090 -1.44 36.99 -2.16
N PHE A 1091 -0.67 38.06 -2.29
CA PHE A 1091 -0.82 39.08 -3.33
C PHE A 1091 0.56 39.45 -3.87
N GLY A 1092 0.81 39.15 -5.14
CA GLY A 1092 2.03 39.55 -5.83
C GLY A 1092 2.07 41.07 -6.04
N LEU A 1093 3.22 41.70 -5.81
CA LEU A 1093 3.38 43.12 -6.06
C LEU A 1093 3.63 43.38 -7.55
N ARG A 1094 2.87 44.32 -8.13
CA ARG A 1094 2.97 44.68 -9.55
C ARG A 1094 4.22 45.49 -9.89
N ALA A 1095 4.72 46.24 -8.93
CA ALA A 1095 5.91 47.08 -9.06
C ALA A 1095 6.80 46.91 -7.81
N PRO A 1096 7.49 45.76 -7.66
CA PRO A 1096 8.43 45.58 -6.56
C PRO A 1096 9.58 46.59 -6.66
N GLY A 1097 10.11 46.99 -5.51
CA GLY A 1097 11.25 47.92 -5.43
C GLY A 1097 11.85 47.92 -4.03
N SER A 1098 13.07 48.45 -3.89
CA SER A 1098 13.76 48.48 -2.60
C SER A 1098 13.45 49.76 -1.83
N TYR A 1099 12.79 49.62 -0.69
CA TYR A 1099 12.33 50.74 0.14
C TYR A 1099 12.57 50.47 1.63
N ALA A 1100 12.76 51.54 2.42
CA ALA A 1100 12.94 51.43 3.86
C ALA A 1100 11.61 51.48 4.63
N TYR A 1101 10.56 52.04 4.01
CA TYR A 1101 9.26 52.20 4.63
C TYR A 1101 8.19 51.60 3.76
N TYR A 1102 7.30 50.81 4.36
CA TYR A 1102 6.10 50.28 3.74
C TYR A 1102 4.90 50.61 4.62
N ARG A 1103 3.73 50.86 4.02
CA ARG A 1103 2.47 50.98 4.76
C ARG A 1103 1.29 50.44 3.98
N LEU A 1104 0.43 49.69 4.66
CA LEU A 1104 -0.91 49.39 4.18
C LEU A 1104 -1.88 50.45 4.66
N SER A 1105 -2.57 51.09 3.71
CA SER A 1105 -3.67 52.01 4.00
C SER A 1105 -5.00 51.32 3.75
N PHE A 1106 -5.82 51.26 4.79
CA PHE A 1106 -7.18 50.74 4.76
C PHE A 1106 -8.18 51.91 4.74
N PRO A 1107 -9.19 51.89 3.86
CA PRO A 1107 -10.24 52.89 3.86
C PRO A 1107 -11.11 52.77 5.12
N ALA A 1108 -11.88 53.81 5.43
CA ALA A 1108 -12.90 53.75 6.47
C ALA A 1108 -13.93 52.66 6.15
N THR A 1109 -14.41 51.95 7.17
CA THR A 1109 -15.38 50.87 7.02
C THR A 1109 -16.80 51.41 7.18
N ASP A 1110 -17.79 50.59 6.83
CA ASP A 1110 -19.23 50.86 6.94
C ASP A 1110 -19.76 50.80 8.39
N GLY A 1111 -18.87 50.92 9.39
CA GLY A 1111 -19.20 50.84 10.81
C GLY A 1111 -19.01 49.44 11.43
N ALA A 1112 -18.73 48.41 10.63
CA ALA A 1112 -18.34 47.09 11.13
C ALA A 1112 -16.83 47.04 11.43
N ALA A 1113 -16.47 46.50 12.59
CA ALA A 1113 -15.08 46.20 12.94
C ALA A 1113 -14.49 45.18 11.95
N LYS A 1114 -13.20 45.36 11.64
CA LYS A 1114 -12.42 44.41 10.81
C LYS A 1114 -11.25 43.89 11.61
N ALA A 1115 -10.75 42.71 11.30
CA ALA A 1115 -9.59 42.15 11.98
C ALA A 1115 -8.63 41.48 11.00
N LEU A 1116 -7.34 41.54 11.34
CA LEU A 1116 -6.28 40.78 10.70
C LEU A 1116 -5.53 40.02 11.80
N ALA A 1117 -5.12 38.81 11.47
CA ALA A 1117 -4.24 38.01 12.31
C ALA A 1117 -2.78 38.34 11.98
N GLU A 1118 -2.39 38.35 10.70
CA GLU A 1118 -0.99 38.53 10.27
C GLU A 1118 -0.88 39.43 9.02
N ILE A 1119 0.25 40.12 8.88
CA ILE A 1119 0.68 40.87 7.70
C ILE A 1119 2.15 40.54 7.41
N GLU A 1120 2.44 39.79 6.34
CA GLU A 1120 3.83 39.53 5.95
C GLU A 1120 4.23 40.34 4.71
N LEU A 1121 5.45 40.87 4.74
CA LEU A 1121 6.09 41.48 3.57
C LEU A 1121 7.15 40.52 3.06
N ILE A 1122 6.77 39.69 2.08
CA ILE A 1122 7.59 38.58 1.59
C ILE A 1122 8.64 39.07 0.59
N GLY A 1123 9.92 38.71 0.82
CA GLY A 1123 11.02 39.01 -0.09
C GLY A 1123 12.27 38.18 0.16
N ARG A 1124 13.36 38.45 -0.56
CA ARG A 1124 14.64 37.76 -0.37
C ARG A 1124 15.43 38.38 0.79
N ILE A 1125 16.05 37.53 1.60
CA ILE A 1125 17.01 37.96 2.64
C ILE A 1125 18.39 38.08 2.00
N ASP A 1126 19.05 39.23 2.13
CA ASP A 1126 20.38 39.47 1.55
C ASP A 1126 21.43 38.63 2.30
N SER A 1127 22.08 37.70 1.60
CA SER A 1127 22.97 36.66 2.15
C SER A 1127 24.28 37.19 2.78
N ARG A 1128 24.48 38.50 2.78
CA ARG A 1128 25.65 39.18 3.38
C ARG A 1128 25.49 39.48 4.87
N ASN A 1129 24.32 39.22 5.46
CA ASN A 1129 24.01 39.48 6.88
C ASN A 1129 23.64 38.22 7.69
N GLN A 1130 23.90 37.01 7.17
CA GLN A 1130 23.78 35.75 7.93
C GLN A 1130 25.14 35.23 8.36
#